data_AF-A0A949T3R0-F1
#
_entry.id   AF-A0A949T3R0-F1
#
_cell.length_a   1.000
_cell.length_b   1.000
_cell.length_c   1.000
_cell.angle_alpha   90.00
_cell.angle_beta   90.00
_cell.angle_gamma   90.00
#
_symmetry.space_group_name_H-M   'P 1'
#
loop_
_entity.id
_entity.type
_entity.pdbx_description
1 polymer ?
#
loop_
_entity_poly.entity_id
_entity_poly.type
_entity_poly.pdbx_seq_one_letter_code
_entity_poly.pdbx_strand_id
1 'polypeptide(L)'
;MKLKTKLHTLTVCLTIGFACTYSQANTDYVQGTVLSDKVFYQIGGGSAVMPPPSRRRPNELALGFGWKSNLTCGNFDIKTTVKNQLNGITEGFKDLYSNVIQSATGAVASLPAMIIQRANPQLYDLLSNGMYQAKLDFDSLKTSCEEMSEKLADYVMDSKWAKAAGLENYKDITANEPDAKKAKKQLEKEQGEKGITWIGGEKHGGKGQKPIEILKDVISAGFNMSVGRKATEKSAITQCDGRLCTEWTSPEDAAEYGRKILGDRTLTTCDDCGAPTKSQPGTGLAPEIESRTIEKMKKLEETLNANTITAEQLNSLSTSTIAVTRGLIESLRESPDATILGARLAQELAISHELEKALVLRRVILVGMKEPNVASNEEAQKDLEVSLKRLDQEIEQIRMEMDLQKFISTNTAIAIINNRVSEQQQVLDSNASDNGKLLGHLSELAGSDALDNSNQGGFSAKDTYIYLPIPESSGGLGHLNGKYSVGNNISNTSSNTNLSPSLQKFQSKDAYADGRATIYRTSDGKLVKREGGTLAWRNNNPGNIRMSDWAKANGAIGVGPSGFAIFPTPEIGKQAIVNLLKEGKYYRNNTIEGAISRYAPPSENNTAAYISFVTNKLGLPASTKMSSLTDNQRAVIVDAITKKEGWKEGTTTNIN
;
A
#
# COMPACT_ATOMS: atom_id res chain seq x y z
N MET A 1 -42.63 -63.31 33.87
CA MET A 1 -41.20 -62.92 33.79
C MET A 1 -40.95 -62.24 32.45
N LYS A 2 -40.94 -60.90 32.42
CA LYS A 2 -40.30 -60.01 31.42
C LYS A 2 -40.61 -58.57 31.84
N LEU A 3 -39.57 -57.87 32.31
CA LEU A 3 -39.60 -56.49 32.78
C LEU A 3 -40.07 -55.55 31.66
N LYS A 4 -41.03 -54.66 31.98
CA LYS A 4 -41.27 -53.41 31.25
C LYS A 4 -40.73 -52.27 32.11
N THR A 5 -39.59 -51.72 31.71
CA THR A 5 -38.98 -50.51 32.27
C THR A 5 -39.85 -49.30 31.92
N LYS A 6 -40.40 -48.63 32.94
CA LYS A 6 -41.01 -47.31 32.82
C LYS A 6 -39.89 -46.25 32.90
N LEU A 7 -39.78 -45.44 31.86
CA LEU A 7 -38.87 -44.31 31.77
C LEU A 7 -39.50 -43.12 32.51
N HIS A 8 -38.87 -42.67 33.60
CA HIS A 8 -39.19 -41.39 34.23
C HIS A 8 -38.49 -40.27 33.46
N THR A 9 -39.28 -39.31 32.96
CA THR A 9 -38.83 -38.04 32.40
C THR A 9 -38.33 -37.14 33.54
N LEU A 10 -37.01 -37.03 33.68
CA LEU A 10 -36.35 -36.00 34.49
C LEU A 10 -36.04 -34.81 33.56
N THR A 11 -36.83 -33.75 33.66
CA THR A 11 -36.61 -32.51 32.92
C THR A 11 -35.45 -31.74 33.58
N VAL A 12 -34.23 -31.90 33.06
CA VAL A 12 -33.10 -31.00 33.38
C VAL A 12 -33.11 -29.89 32.34
N CYS A 13 -33.57 -28.71 32.73
CA CYS A 13 -33.37 -27.48 31.96
C CYS A 13 -31.87 -27.13 31.98
N LEU A 14 -31.14 -27.59 30.96
CA LEU A 14 -29.79 -27.10 30.69
C LEU A 14 -29.93 -25.81 29.87
N THR A 15 -30.02 -24.66 30.55
CA THR A 15 -29.84 -23.36 29.93
C THR A 15 -28.38 -23.24 29.50
N ILE A 16 -28.09 -23.62 28.25
CA ILE A 16 -26.84 -23.25 27.59
C ILE A 16 -26.93 -21.74 27.33
N GLY A 17 -26.47 -20.97 28.32
CA GLY A 17 -26.11 -19.59 28.09
C GLY A 17 -25.03 -19.57 27.03
N PHE A 18 -25.37 -19.10 25.83
CA PHE A 18 -24.40 -18.63 24.86
C PHE A 18 -23.68 -17.44 25.50
N ALA A 19 -22.63 -17.72 26.27
CA ALA A 19 -21.63 -16.71 26.59
C ALA A 19 -20.94 -16.39 25.26
N CYS A 20 -21.43 -15.36 24.57
CA CYS A 20 -20.61 -14.61 23.65
C CYS A 20 -19.45 -14.05 24.48
N THR A 21 -18.34 -14.77 24.50
CA THR A 21 -17.06 -14.23 24.93
C THR A 21 -16.67 -13.19 23.89
N TYR A 22 -17.10 -11.95 24.10
CA TYR A 22 -16.43 -10.80 23.53
C TYR A 22 -14.97 -10.90 23.99
N SER A 23 -14.08 -11.32 23.09
CA SER A 23 -12.65 -11.12 23.30
C SER A 23 -12.44 -9.61 23.31
N GLN A 24 -12.41 -9.02 24.50
CA GLN A 24 -11.90 -7.66 24.65
C GLN A 24 -10.46 -7.69 24.13
N ALA A 25 -10.17 -6.82 23.18
CA ALA A 25 -8.80 -6.51 22.83
C ALA A 25 -8.20 -5.84 24.07
N ASN A 26 -7.59 -6.62 24.96
CA ASN A 26 -6.88 -6.08 26.12
C ASN A 26 -5.70 -5.26 25.61
N THR A 27 -5.93 -3.95 25.50
CA THR A 27 -4.88 -2.94 25.61
C THR A 27 -4.85 -2.56 27.09
N ASP A 28 -4.30 -3.44 27.92
CA ASP A 28 -4.07 -3.12 29.33
C ASP A 28 -2.96 -2.06 29.39
N TYR A 29 -3.36 -0.79 29.38
CA TYR A 29 -2.47 0.30 29.76
C TYR A 29 -2.07 0.04 31.22
N VAL A 30 -0.78 -0.19 31.47
CA VAL A 30 -0.25 -0.38 32.82
C VAL A 30 -0.60 0.86 33.65
N GLN A 31 -1.59 0.74 34.53
CA GLN A 31 -1.85 1.73 35.57
C GLN A 31 -0.85 1.47 36.69
N GLY A 32 0.28 2.19 36.63
CA GLY A 32 1.25 2.29 37.70
C GLY A 32 1.55 3.75 37.96
N THR A 33 1.83 4.10 39.21
CA THR A 33 2.38 5.40 39.57
C THR A 33 3.79 5.49 38.98
N VAL A 34 3.95 6.17 37.85
CA VAL A 34 5.29 6.57 37.39
C VAL A 34 5.79 7.61 38.39
N LEU A 35 6.98 7.43 38.96
CA LEU A 35 7.51 8.39 39.93
C LEU A 35 7.90 9.70 39.24
N SER A 36 8.17 9.66 37.93
CA SER A 36 8.36 10.84 37.09
C SER A 36 7.51 10.81 35.82
N ASP A 37 6.34 11.45 35.87
CA ASP A 37 5.50 11.68 34.68
C ASP A 37 6.29 12.35 33.55
N LYS A 38 7.25 13.22 33.88
CA LYS A 38 8.08 13.93 32.90
C LYS A 38 8.88 12.96 32.04
N VAL A 39 9.51 11.96 32.66
CA VAL A 39 10.32 10.96 31.96
C VAL A 39 9.43 10.09 31.07
N PHE A 40 8.26 9.67 31.57
CA PHE A 40 7.30 8.86 30.82
C PHE A 40 6.87 9.50 29.49
N TYR A 41 6.50 10.78 29.51
CA TYR A 41 6.07 11.45 28.28
C TYR A 41 7.24 11.90 27.39
N GLN A 42 8.44 12.12 27.95
CA GLN A 42 9.64 12.42 27.16
C GLN A 42 10.11 11.25 26.30
N ILE A 43 9.96 10.01 26.79
CA ILE A 43 10.32 8.80 26.05
C ILE A 43 9.24 8.36 25.06
N GLY A 44 8.17 9.12 24.89
CA GLY A 44 7.10 8.77 23.94
C GLY A 44 5.90 8.06 24.55
N GLY A 45 5.82 7.95 25.89
CA GLY A 45 4.85 7.11 26.59
C GLY A 45 5.22 5.62 26.60
N GLY A 46 4.28 4.79 27.07
CA GLY A 46 4.50 3.36 27.35
C GLY A 46 4.63 2.43 26.14
N SER A 47 4.36 2.90 24.90
CA SER A 47 4.53 2.09 23.68
C SER A 47 5.19 2.89 22.55
N ALA A 48 6.17 2.29 21.87
CA ALA A 48 6.91 2.91 20.77
C ALA A 48 6.20 2.81 19.41
N VAL A 49 5.44 1.74 19.21
CA VAL A 49 4.62 1.46 18.01
C VAL A 49 3.27 0.91 18.44
N MET A 50 2.30 0.90 17.53
CA MET A 50 0.99 0.33 17.85
C MET A 50 1.04 -1.21 17.79
N PRO A 51 0.23 -1.92 18.60
CA PRO A 51 0.11 -3.37 18.47
C PRO A 51 -0.42 -3.73 17.07
N PRO A 52 -0.05 -4.91 16.53
CA PRO A 52 -0.51 -5.30 15.21
C PRO A 52 -2.05 -5.40 15.19
N PRO A 53 -2.70 -4.96 14.09
CA PRO A 53 -4.16 -4.97 13.99
C PRO A 53 -4.76 -6.40 14.03
N SER A 54 -3.96 -7.41 13.72
CA SER A 54 -4.32 -8.83 13.86
C SER A 54 -3.06 -9.65 14.11
N ARG A 55 -3.18 -10.64 15.01
CA ARG A 55 -2.14 -11.65 15.28
C ARG A 55 -2.35 -12.94 14.46
N ARG A 56 -3.42 -13.03 13.67
CA ARG A 56 -3.73 -14.21 12.85
C ARG A 56 -2.94 -14.18 11.54
N ARG A 57 -2.40 -15.32 11.14
CA ARG A 57 -1.82 -15.47 9.80
C ARG A 57 -2.93 -15.46 8.74
N PRO A 58 -2.78 -14.69 7.66
CA PRO A 58 -3.68 -14.75 6.50
C PRO A 58 -3.69 -16.16 5.90
N ASN A 59 -4.86 -16.63 5.48
CA ASN A 59 -4.97 -17.90 4.77
C ASN A 59 -4.36 -17.80 3.38
N GLU A 60 -3.78 -18.90 2.89
CA GLU A 60 -3.40 -19.02 1.49
C GLU A 60 -4.65 -18.91 0.61
N LEU A 61 -4.61 -18.01 -0.38
CA LEU A 61 -5.65 -17.86 -1.37
C LEU A 61 -5.22 -18.63 -2.61
N ALA A 62 -5.83 -19.80 -2.82
CA ALA A 62 -5.74 -20.49 -4.09
C ALA A 62 -6.68 -19.81 -5.08
N LEU A 63 -6.13 -19.30 -6.19
CA LEU A 63 -6.95 -18.83 -7.30
C LEU A 63 -7.39 -20.08 -8.08
N GLY A 64 -8.67 -20.44 -7.96
CA GLY A 64 -9.24 -21.56 -8.69
C GLY A 64 -9.16 -21.37 -10.20
N PHE A 65 -8.74 -22.43 -10.91
CA PHE A 65 -8.53 -22.47 -12.36
C PHE A 65 -9.79 -22.20 -13.22
N GLY A 66 -10.98 -22.08 -12.65
CA GLY A 66 -12.23 -21.78 -13.37
C GLY A 66 -12.23 -20.44 -14.12
N TRP A 67 -11.33 -19.51 -13.77
CA TRP A 67 -11.15 -18.25 -14.48
C TRP A 67 -10.22 -18.35 -15.71
N LYS A 68 -9.28 -19.31 -15.75
CA LYS A 68 -8.28 -19.46 -16.85
C LYS A 68 -8.88 -20.15 -18.09
N SER A 69 -9.75 -21.13 -17.89
CA SER A 69 -10.36 -21.96 -18.95
C SER A 69 -11.44 -21.25 -19.79
N ASN A 70 -12.08 -20.21 -19.24
CA ASN A 70 -13.16 -19.47 -19.92
C ASN A 70 -12.68 -18.29 -20.79
N LEU A 71 -11.40 -17.93 -20.74
CA LEU A 71 -10.84 -16.73 -21.38
C LEU A 71 -9.78 -17.03 -22.45
N THR A 72 -9.45 -18.30 -22.67
CA THR A 72 -8.57 -18.75 -23.74
C THR A 72 -9.37 -19.07 -25.00
N CYS A 73 -9.01 -18.43 -26.11
CA CYS A 73 -9.68 -18.60 -27.42
C CYS A 73 -9.72 -20.04 -27.95
N GLY A 74 -8.96 -20.95 -27.34
CA GLY A 74 -8.97 -22.38 -27.65
C GLY A 74 -10.17 -23.15 -27.07
N ASN A 75 -10.83 -22.64 -26.03
CA ASN A 75 -11.99 -23.29 -25.41
C ASN A 75 -13.36 -22.80 -25.90
N PHE A 76 -13.38 -21.79 -26.77
CA PHE A 76 -14.58 -21.50 -27.55
C PHE A 76 -14.72 -22.59 -28.62
N ASP A 77 -15.65 -23.52 -28.41
CA ASP A 77 -16.02 -24.51 -29.43
C ASP A 77 -16.82 -23.83 -30.56
N ILE A 78 -16.09 -23.07 -31.39
CA ILE A 78 -16.59 -22.44 -32.61
C ILE A 78 -17.11 -23.51 -33.59
N LYS A 79 -16.62 -24.75 -33.51
CA LYS A 79 -17.17 -25.88 -34.26
C LYS A 79 -18.63 -26.12 -33.88
N THR A 80 -18.96 -26.06 -32.59
CA THR A 80 -20.34 -26.21 -32.11
C THR A 80 -21.20 -24.96 -32.38
N THR A 81 -20.65 -23.75 -32.26
CA THR A 81 -21.36 -22.50 -32.62
C THR A 81 -21.65 -22.40 -34.12
N VAL A 82 -20.70 -22.73 -34.98
CA VAL A 82 -20.86 -22.78 -36.45
C VAL A 82 -21.78 -23.93 -36.85
N LYS A 83 -21.70 -25.09 -36.17
CA LYS A 83 -22.64 -26.20 -36.40
C LYS A 83 -24.07 -25.83 -36.01
N ASN A 84 -24.27 -25.04 -34.95
CA ASN A 84 -25.59 -24.57 -34.53
C ASN A 84 -26.14 -23.43 -35.41
N GLN A 85 -25.29 -22.56 -35.98
CA GLN A 85 -25.71 -21.53 -36.95
C GLN A 85 -25.92 -22.09 -38.37
N LEU A 86 -25.19 -23.13 -38.78
CA LEU A 86 -25.33 -23.75 -40.09
C LEU A 86 -26.46 -24.77 -40.16
N ASN A 87 -26.94 -25.33 -39.05
CA ASN A 87 -28.09 -26.24 -39.05
C ASN A 87 -29.37 -25.59 -39.63
N GLY A 88 -29.55 -24.27 -39.50
CA GLY A 88 -30.66 -23.54 -40.14
C GLY A 88 -30.50 -23.28 -41.64
N ILE A 89 -29.26 -23.37 -42.17
CA ILE A 89 -28.95 -23.15 -43.59
C ILE A 89 -28.85 -24.50 -44.35
N THR A 90 -28.53 -25.58 -43.64
CA THR A 90 -28.32 -26.91 -44.23
C THR A 90 -29.63 -27.61 -44.63
N GLU A 91 -30.76 -27.30 -43.98
CA GLU A 91 -32.09 -27.81 -44.38
C GLU A 91 -32.59 -27.16 -45.67
N GLY A 92 -32.40 -25.85 -45.86
CA GLY A 92 -32.70 -25.16 -47.12
C GLY A 92 -31.80 -25.59 -48.29
N PHE A 93 -30.57 -26.02 -48.01
CA PHE A 93 -29.65 -26.55 -49.02
C PHE A 93 -29.98 -27.99 -49.45
N LYS A 94 -30.50 -28.83 -48.54
CA LYS A 94 -30.95 -30.20 -48.86
C LYS A 94 -32.19 -30.21 -49.75
N ASP A 95 -33.12 -29.27 -49.55
CA ASP A 95 -34.31 -29.14 -50.42
C ASP A 95 -33.99 -28.56 -51.80
N LEU A 96 -32.96 -27.71 -51.91
CA LEU A 96 -32.47 -27.22 -53.20
C LEU A 96 -31.71 -28.32 -53.99
N TYR A 97 -31.06 -29.26 -53.30
CA TYR A 97 -30.28 -30.35 -53.90
C TYR A 97 -31.16 -31.52 -54.39
N SER A 98 -32.28 -31.81 -53.71
CA SER A 98 -33.22 -32.87 -54.12
C SER A 98 -34.00 -32.55 -55.40
N ASN A 99 -34.28 -31.26 -55.68
CA ASN A 99 -35.05 -30.85 -56.86
C ASN A 99 -34.18 -30.65 -58.13
N VAL A 100 -32.85 -30.61 -58.00
CA VAL A 100 -31.93 -30.41 -59.14
C VAL A 100 -31.33 -31.73 -59.67
N ILE A 101 -31.38 -32.81 -58.88
CA ILE A 101 -30.82 -34.12 -59.28
C ILE A 101 -31.76 -34.96 -60.16
N GLN A 102 -33.08 -34.68 -60.20
CA GLN A 102 -34.00 -35.45 -61.05
C GLN A 102 -34.02 -35.04 -62.53
N SER A 103 -33.26 -34.03 -62.95
CA SER A 103 -33.38 -33.47 -64.32
C SER A 103 -32.15 -33.63 -65.22
N ALA A 104 -31.10 -34.35 -64.82
CA ALA A 104 -29.87 -34.43 -65.63
C ALA A 104 -29.19 -35.80 -65.60
N THR A 105 -29.90 -36.85 -66.01
CA THR A 105 -29.29 -38.14 -66.37
C THR A 105 -28.89 -38.09 -67.85
N GLY A 106 -27.69 -37.59 -68.14
CA GLY A 106 -27.10 -37.72 -69.47
C GLY A 106 -26.05 -36.66 -69.83
N ALA A 107 -24.82 -37.14 -70.03
CA ALA A 107 -23.73 -36.54 -70.82
C ALA A 107 -22.72 -35.59 -70.13
N VAL A 108 -21.49 -36.12 -70.06
CA VAL A 108 -20.16 -35.49 -70.19
C VAL A 108 -19.51 -34.82 -68.96
N ALA A 109 -18.41 -35.45 -68.55
CA ALA A 109 -17.41 -34.97 -67.61
C ALA A 109 -16.66 -33.75 -68.16
N SER A 110 -17.06 -32.55 -67.75
CA SER A 110 -16.17 -31.50 -67.26
C SER A 110 -17.02 -30.33 -66.78
N LEU A 111 -16.63 -29.76 -65.64
CA LEU A 111 -17.02 -28.43 -65.12
C LEU A 111 -18.22 -28.35 -64.15
N PRO A 112 -18.02 -28.70 -62.86
CA PRO A 112 -18.91 -28.23 -61.79
C PRO A 112 -18.84 -26.69 -61.59
N ALA A 113 -17.64 -26.10 -61.75
CA ALA A 113 -17.42 -24.66 -61.54
C ALA A 113 -18.01 -23.78 -62.67
N MET A 114 -17.88 -24.18 -63.94
CA MET A 114 -18.32 -23.38 -65.08
C MET A 114 -19.84 -23.46 -65.32
N ILE A 115 -20.49 -24.54 -64.87
CA ILE A 115 -21.96 -24.65 -64.89
C ILE A 115 -22.59 -23.70 -63.87
N ILE A 116 -22.05 -23.59 -62.65
CA ILE A 116 -22.56 -22.65 -61.63
C ILE A 116 -22.27 -21.20 -62.06
N GLN A 117 -21.10 -20.93 -62.65
CA GLN A 117 -20.74 -19.60 -63.13
C GLN A 117 -21.64 -19.11 -64.30
N ARG A 118 -22.18 -20.02 -65.13
CA ARG A 118 -23.13 -19.69 -66.20
C ARG A 118 -24.60 -19.69 -65.76
N ALA A 119 -24.99 -20.57 -64.84
CA ALA A 119 -26.36 -20.68 -64.38
C ALA A 119 -26.73 -19.61 -63.34
N ASN A 120 -25.79 -19.23 -62.48
CA ASN A 120 -25.96 -18.13 -61.54
C ASN A 120 -24.57 -17.54 -61.17
N PRO A 121 -24.07 -16.55 -61.94
CA PRO A 121 -22.77 -15.95 -61.68
C PRO A 121 -22.67 -15.31 -60.28
N GLN A 122 -23.78 -14.88 -59.67
CA GLN A 122 -23.80 -14.36 -58.31
C GLN A 122 -23.59 -15.45 -57.27
N LEU A 123 -24.06 -16.68 -57.50
CA LEU A 123 -23.85 -17.80 -56.58
C LEU A 123 -22.40 -18.31 -56.63
N TYR A 124 -21.76 -18.30 -57.81
CA TYR A 124 -20.34 -18.64 -57.93
C TYR A 124 -19.45 -17.60 -57.22
N ASP A 125 -19.78 -16.32 -57.37
CA ASP A 125 -19.13 -15.23 -56.65
C ASP A 125 -19.36 -15.35 -55.13
N LEU A 126 -20.58 -15.68 -54.70
CA LEU A 126 -20.92 -15.95 -53.30
C LEU A 126 -20.18 -17.16 -52.71
N LEU A 127 -19.99 -18.25 -53.47
CA LEU A 127 -19.30 -19.45 -52.98
C LEU A 127 -17.78 -19.28 -52.96
N SER A 128 -17.21 -18.61 -53.97
CA SER A 128 -15.77 -18.35 -54.03
C SER A 128 -15.36 -17.22 -53.08
N ASN A 129 -16.01 -16.06 -53.14
CA ASN A 129 -15.72 -14.94 -52.25
C ASN A 129 -16.26 -15.20 -50.84
N GLY A 130 -17.38 -15.90 -50.66
CA GLY A 130 -17.91 -16.22 -49.34
C GLY A 130 -17.08 -17.24 -48.57
N MET A 131 -16.40 -18.19 -49.23
CA MET A 131 -15.45 -19.08 -48.56
C MET A 131 -14.14 -18.36 -48.18
N TYR A 132 -13.67 -17.43 -49.02
CA TYR A 132 -12.53 -16.57 -48.70
C TYR A 132 -12.87 -15.56 -47.59
N GLN A 133 -14.05 -14.95 -47.63
CA GLN A 133 -14.54 -14.07 -46.56
C GLN A 133 -14.78 -14.84 -45.27
N ALA A 134 -15.35 -16.04 -45.31
CA ALA A 134 -15.48 -16.87 -44.10
C ALA A 134 -14.13 -17.21 -43.47
N LYS A 135 -13.08 -17.42 -44.28
CA LYS A 135 -11.72 -17.63 -43.78
C LYS A 135 -11.10 -16.35 -43.22
N LEU A 136 -11.28 -15.21 -43.90
CA LEU A 136 -10.80 -13.90 -43.43
C LEU A 136 -11.54 -13.44 -42.16
N ASP A 137 -12.85 -13.68 -42.08
CA ASP A 137 -13.68 -13.41 -40.92
C ASP A 137 -13.34 -14.38 -39.77
N PHE A 138 -13.02 -15.65 -40.07
CA PHE A 138 -12.54 -16.59 -39.08
C PHE A 138 -11.16 -16.20 -38.53
N ASP A 139 -10.23 -15.82 -39.40
CA ASP A 139 -8.90 -15.35 -39.01
C ASP A 139 -9.01 -14.01 -38.25
N SER A 140 -9.89 -13.10 -38.67
CA SER A 140 -10.20 -11.84 -37.99
C SER A 140 -10.86 -12.07 -36.62
N LEU A 141 -11.77 -13.04 -36.51
CA LEU A 141 -12.39 -13.42 -35.25
C LEU A 141 -11.37 -14.06 -34.31
N LYS A 142 -10.48 -14.92 -34.83
CA LYS A 142 -9.36 -15.49 -34.07
C LYS A 142 -8.42 -14.39 -33.59
N THR A 143 -8.02 -13.46 -34.45
CA THR A 143 -7.17 -12.32 -34.08
C THR A 143 -7.86 -11.40 -33.07
N SER A 144 -9.16 -11.11 -33.24
CA SER A 144 -9.92 -10.29 -32.29
C SER A 144 -10.08 -10.97 -30.93
N CYS A 145 -10.20 -12.30 -30.92
CA CYS A 145 -10.22 -13.09 -29.70
C CYS A 145 -8.82 -13.11 -29.06
N GLU A 146 -7.76 -13.32 -29.84
CA GLU A 146 -6.37 -13.27 -29.37
C GLU A 146 -6.03 -11.88 -28.78
N GLU A 147 -6.44 -10.78 -29.42
CA GLU A 147 -6.28 -9.42 -28.92
C GLU A 147 -7.11 -9.13 -27.66
N MET A 148 -8.34 -9.67 -27.59
CA MET A 148 -9.20 -9.52 -26.42
C MET A 148 -8.69 -10.35 -25.24
N SER A 149 -8.26 -11.59 -25.50
CA SER A 149 -7.61 -12.48 -24.54
C SER A 149 -6.29 -11.89 -24.08
N GLU A 150 -5.51 -11.24 -24.95
CA GLU A 150 -4.28 -10.53 -24.60
C GLU A 150 -4.54 -9.34 -23.66
N LYS A 151 -5.59 -8.54 -23.94
CA LYS A 151 -6.02 -7.46 -23.05
C LYS A 151 -6.57 -7.97 -21.71
N LEU A 152 -7.20 -9.14 -21.67
CA LEU A 152 -7.69 -9.78 -20.45
C LEU A 152 -6.57 -10.47 -19.66
N ALA A 153 -5.59 -11.04 -20.36
CA ALA A 153 -4.35 -11.62 -19.84
C ALA A 153 -3.48 -10.56 -19.14
N ASP A 154 -3.48 -9.31 -19.64
CA ASP A 154 -2.82 -8.18 -18.96
C ASP A 154 -3.38 -7.90 -17.55
N TYR A 155 -4.64 -8.26 -17.29
CA TYR A 155 -5.26 -8.15 -15.97
C TYR A 155 -5.09 -9.41 -15.11
N VAL A 156 -4.73 -10.55 -15.71
CA VAL A 156 -4.49 -11.84 -15.03
C VAL A 156 -3.02 -12.23 -15.18
N MET A 157 -2.20 -11.72 -14.24
CA MET A 157 -0.72 -11.82 -14.20
C MET A 157 -0.15 -13.22 -14.49
N ASP A 158 -0.85 -14.30 -14.16
CA ASP A 158 -0.40 -15.69 -14.39
C ASP A 158 -0.25 -16.06 -15.87
N SER A 159 -1.01 -15.41 -16.75
CA SER A 159 -0.97 -15.68 -18.20
C SER A 159 0.32 -15.21 -18.87
N LYS A 160 1.03 -14.23 -18.28
CA LYS A 160 2.31 -13.72 -18.79
C LYS A 160 3.46 -14.69 -18.58
N TRP A 161 3.47 -15.38 -17.44
CA TRP A 161 4.45 -16.43 -17.14
C TRP A 161 4.27 -17.66 -18.05
N ALA A 162 3.02 -18.03 -18.34
CA ALA A 162 2.73 -19.05 -19.34
C ALA A 162 3.17 -18.64 -20.76
N LYS A 163 2.94 -17.37 -21.15
CA LYS A 163 3.46 -16.81 -22.41
C LYS A 163 4.99 -16.82 -22.47
N ALA A 164 5.68 -16.46 -21.39
CA ALA A 164 7.14 -16.49 -21.31
C ALA A 164 7.69 -17.92 -21.46
N ALA A 165 7.08 -18.90 -20.78
CA ALA A 165 7.41 -20.31 -20.94
C ALA A 165 7.17 -20.81 -22.38
N GLY A 166 6.06 -20.37 -22.99
CA GLY A 166 5.78 -20.64 -24.40
C GLY A 166 6.85 -20.07 -25.33
N LEU A 167 7.27 -18.81 -25.12
CA LEU A 167 8.29 -18.16 -25.93
C LEU A 167 9.66 -18.84 -25.79
N GLU A 168 10.03 -19.25 -24.58
CA GLU A 168 11.26 -19.99 -24.34
C GLU A 168 11.23 -21.35 -25.06
N ASN A 169 10.12 -22.08 -24.93
CA ASN A 169 9.91 -23.35 -25.63
C ASN A 169 9.88 -23.17 -27.17
N TYR A 170 9.38 -22.04 -27.67
CA TYR A 170 9.34 -21.78 -29.11
C TYR A 170 10.73 -21.74 -29.75
N LYS A 171 11.77 -21.32 -29.01
CA LYS A 171 13.17 -21.40 -29.48
C LYS A 171 13.60 -22.86 -29.71
N ASP A 172 13.25 -23.76 -28.81
CA ASP A 172 13.56 -25.20 -28.93
C ASP A 172 12.73 -25.87 -30.03
N ILE A 173 11.46 -25.46 -30.19
CA ILE A 173 10.59 -25.98 -31.26
C ILE A 173 11.11 -25.56 -32.63
N THR A 174 11.42 -24.27 -32.82
CA THR A 174 11.90 -23.74 -34.11
C THR A 174 13.29 -24.24 -34.50
N ALA A 175 14.12 -24.65 -33.53
CA ALA A 175 15.37 -25.33 -33.80
C ALA A 175 15.19 -26.72 -34.45
N ASN A 176 14.03 -27.37 -34.21
CA ASN A 176 13.75 -28.73 -34.68
C ASN A 176 12.65 -28.82 -35.76
N GLU A 177 11.79 -27.80 -35.87
CA GLU A 177 10.69 -27.72 -36.84
C GLU A 177 10.77 -26.38 -37.59
N PRO A 178 11.33 -26.34 -38.81
CA PRO A 178 11.46 -25.12 -39.60
C PRO A 178 10.13 -24.65 -40.19
N ASP A 179 9.08 -25.49 -40.22
CA ASP A 179 7.75 -25.08 -40.66
C ASP A 179 7.05 -24.25 -39.57
N ALA A 180 6.87 -22.95 -39.83
CA ALA A 180 6.26 -22.01 -38.90
C ALA A 180 4.84 -22.41 -38.45
N LYS A 181 4.05 -23.10 -39.30
CA LYS A 181 2.68 -23.53 -38.96
C LYS A 181 2.71 -24.77 -38.07
N LYS A 182 3.61 -25.72 -38.33
CA LYS A 182 3.80 -26.89 -37.47
C LYS A 182 4.41 -26.49 -36.13
N ALA A 183 5.41 -25.59 -36.13
CA ALA A 183 5.99 -25.03 -34.93
C ALA A 183 4.95 -24.29 -34.08
N LYS A 184 4.08 -23.47 -34.69
CA LYS A 184 2.96 -22.82 -33.99
C LYS A 184 1.98 -23.85 -33.42
N LYS A 185 1.63 -24.88 -34.19
CA LYS A 185 0.71 -25.95 -33.74
C LYS A 185 1.29 -26.80 -32.60
N GLN A 186 2.61 -26.98 -32.58
CA GLN A 186 3.32 -27.66 -31.50
C GLN A 186 3.37 -26.78 -30.24
N LEU A 187 3.64 -25.48 -30.39
CA LEU A 187 3.57 -24.51 -29.29
C LEU A 187 2.17 -24.46 -28.66
N GLU A 188 1.12 -24.43 -29.49
CA GLU A 188 -0.28 -24.46 -29.06
C GLU A 188 -0.67 -25.75 -28.33
N LYS A 189 0.07 -26.85 -28.53
CA LYS A 189 -0.11 -28.12 -27.80
C LYS A 189 0.68 -28.19 -26.50
N GLU A 190 1.91 -27.69 -26.50
CA GLU A 190 2.82 -27.79 -25.36
C GLU A 190 2.57 -26.70 -24.30
N GLN A 191 1.78 -25.65 -24.59
CA GLN A 191 1.21 -24.65 -23.65
C GLN A 191 1.97 -24.38 -22.33
N GLY A 192 3.29 -24.16 -22.39
CA GLY A 192 4.10 -23.86 -21.21
C GLY A 192 4.41 -25.07 -20.31
N GLU A 193 4.12 -26.31 -20.71
CA GLU A 193 4.43 -27.54 -19.96
C GLU A 193 5.93 -27.72 -19.66
N LYS A 194 6.81 -27.12 -20.47
CA LYS A 194 8.27 -27.15 -20.24
C LYS A 194 8.76 -26.20 -19.14
N GLY A 195 7.91 -25.30 -18.65
CA GLY A 195 8.30 -24.29 -17.68
C GLY A 195 9.26 -23.25 -18.25
N ILE A 196 9.84 -22.47 -17.34
CA ILE A 196 10.91 -21.50 -17.66
C ILE A 196 12.23 -21.96 -17.06
N THR A 197 13.34 -21.50 -17.64
CA THR A 197 14.63 -21.56 -16.96
C THR A 197 14.65 -20.55 -15.83
N TRP A 198 14.91 -21.02 -14.62
CA TRP A 198 14.85 -20.25 -13.40
C TRP A 198 16.20 -20.30 -12.67
N ILE A 199 16.20 -20.05 -11.36
CA ILE A 199 17.40 -19.88 -10.55
C ILE A 199 18.39 -21.04 -10.72
N GLY A 200 19.65 -20.70 -11.01
CA GLY A 200 20.71 -21.68 -11.20
C GLY A 200 20.57 -22.52 -12.47
N GLY A 201 19.67 -22.15 -13.39
CA GLY A 201 19.40 -22.86 -14.63
C GLY A 201 18.42 -24.04 -14.49
N GLU A 202 17.78 -24.22 -13.34
CA GLU A 202 16.77 -25.26 -13.14
C GLU A 202 15.44 -24.89 -13.83
N LYS A 203 14.72 -25.89 -14.36
CA LYS A 203 13.39 -25.67 -14.96
C LYS A 203 12.29 -25.67 -13.90
N HIS A 204 11.50 -24.60 -13.85
CA HIS A 204 10.41 -24.41 -12.89
C HIS A 204 9.09 -24.03 -13.57
N GLY A 205 7.98 -24.34 -12.90
CA GLY A 205 6.62 -23.96 -13.28
C GLY A 205 5.93 -24.92 -14.25
N GLY A 206 6.69 -25.77 -14.94
CA GLY A 206 6.20 -26.77 -15.90
C GLY A 206 5.70 -28.08 -15.27
N LYS A 207 5.32 -29.03 -16.13
CA LYS A 207 4.74 -30.31 -15.72
C LYS A 207 5.78 -31.17 -15.01
N GLY A 208 5.47 -31.59 -13.78
CA GLY A 208 6.40 -32.36 -12.93
C GLY A 208 7.59 -31.55 -12.42
N GLN A 209 7.57 -30.23 -12.57
CA GLN A 209 8.60 -29.32 -12.08
C GLN A 209 8.17 -28.67 -10.77
N LYS A 210 9.13 -28.11 -10.03
CA LYS A 210 8.81 -27.28 -8.87
C LYS A 210 8.06 -26.02 -9.36
N PRO A 211 7.10 -25.50 -8.59
CA PRO A 211 6.50 -24.22 -8.93
C PRO A 211 7.54 -23.10 -8.80
N ILE A 212 7.21 -21.93 -9.36
CA ILE A 212 8.01 -20.72 -9.23
C ILE A 212 7.50 -20.00 -7.99
N GLU A 213 8.34 -19.86 -6.96
CA GLU A 213 8.02 -19.10 -5.74
C GLU A 213 8.86 -17.83 -5.78
N ILE A 214 8.33 -16.76 -6.39
CA ILE A 214 9.14 -15.62 -6.84
C ILE A 214 10.00 -15.05 -5.70
N LEU A 215 9.38 -14.71 -4.57
CA LEU A 215 10.15 -14.10 -3.47
C LEU A 215 11.02 -15.13 -2.78
N LYS A 216 10.48 -16.32 -2.47
CA LYS A 216 11.23 -17.37 -1.77
C LYS A 216 12.50 -17.78 -2.53
N ASP A 217 12.36 -18.05 -3.83
CA ASP A 217 13.46 -18.46 -4.69
C ASP A 217 14.52 -17.36 -4.77
N VAL A 218 14.09 -16.11 -5.02
CA VAL A 218 14.99 -14.96 -5.19
C VAL A 218 15.73 -14.60 -3.91
N ILE A 219 15.05 -14.68 -2.75
CA ILE A 219 15.69 -14.43 -1.46
C ILE A 219 16.73 -15.51 -1.17
N SER A 220 16.40 -16.78 -1.42
CA SER A 220 17.33 -17.90 -1.24
C SER A 220 18.58 -17.74 -2.12
N ALA A 221 18.38 -17.40 -3.40
CA ALA A 221 19.48 -17.12 -4.32
C ALA A 221 20.31 -15.91 -3.89
N GLY A 222 19.64 -14.81 -3.52
CA GLY A 222 20.28 -13.59 -3.07
C GLY A 222 21.11 -13.80 -1.81
N PHE A 223 20.63 -14.63 -0.86
CA PHE A 223 21.35 -14.99 0.34
C PHE A 223 22.65 -15.71 -0.02
N ASN A 224 22.56 -16.76 -0.84
CA ASN A 224 23.71 -17.54 -1.28
C ASN A 224 24.71 -16.70 -2.08
N MET A 225 24.23 -15.91 -3.04
CA MET A 225 25.07 -15.04 -3.86
C MET A 225 25.77 -13.96 -3.03
N SER A 226 25.12 -13.45 -1.98
CA SER A 226 25.70 -12.45 -1.07
C SER A 226 26.88 -12.99 -0.26
N VAL A 227 26.93 -14.31 -0.03
CA VAL A 227 28.05 -14.98 0.68
C VAL A 227 28.97 -15.77 -0.26
N GLY A 228 28.87 -15.54 -1.58
CA GLY A 228 29.74 -16.19 -2.57
C GLY A 228 29.46 -17.69 -2.82
N ARG A 229 28.25 -18.17 -2.49
CA ARG A 229 27.81 -19.55 -2.74
C ARG A 229 27.01 -19.66 -4.03
N LYS A 230 26.81 -20.90 -4.51
CA LYS A 230 25.90 -21.19 -5.62
C LYS A 230 24.47 -20.81 -5.25
N ALA A 231 23.73 -20.19 -6.17
CA ALA A 231 22.38 -19.69 -5.93
C ALA A 231 21.41 -20.77 -5.39
N THR A 232 21.58 -22.03 -5.81
CA THR A 232 20.71 -23.17 -5.46
C THR A 232 21.14 -23.94 -4.21
N GLU A 233 22.19 -23.47 -3.52
CA GLU A 233 22.69 -24.14 -2.31
C GLU A 233 21.68 -24.07 -1.16
N LYS A 234 21.54 -25.15 -0.39
CA LYS A 234 20.52 -25.24 0.68
C LYS A 234 21.11 -25.34 2.09
N SER A 235 22.38 -25.69 2.19
CA SER A 235 23.00 -25.93 3.50
C SER A 235 23.12 -24.65 4.32
N ALA A 236 23.03 -24.78 5.65
CA ALA A 236 23.26 -23.68 6.59
C ALA A 236 24.73 -23.23 6.56
N ILE A 237 24.97 -21.95 6.83
CA ILE A 237 26.29 -21.35 6.97
C ILE A 237 26.80 -21.57 8.39
N THR A 238 28.01 -22.10 8.52
CA THR A 238 28.69 -22.29 9.80
C THR A 238 29.73 -21.22 10.10
N GLN A 239 30.32 -20.62 9.07
CA GLN A 239 31.31 -19.55 9.20
C GLN A 239 30.76 -18.25 8.60
N CYS A 240 30.54 -17.27 9.47
CA CYS A 240 29.85 -16.05 9.12
C CYS A 240 30.85 -14.91 8.83
N ASP A 241 30.72 -14.31 7.64
CA ASP A 241 31.40 -13.05 7.29
C ASP A 241 30.33 -11.98 7.00
N GLY A 242 30.29 -10.97 7.85
CA GLY A 242 29.32 -9.87 7.78
C GLY A 242 27.96 -10.17 8.41
N ARG A 243 27.04 -9.21 8.30
CA ARG A 243 25.76 -9.20 9.02
C ARG A 243 24.71 -10.18 8.49
N LEU A 244 24.84 -10.66 7.26
CA LEU A 244 23.79 -11.47 6.65
C LEU A 244 23.55 -12.79 7.42
N CYS A 245 24.64 -13.48 7.74
CA CYS A 245 24.62 -14.76 8.42
C CYS A 245 24.45 -14.65 9.95
N THR A 246 24.55 -13.44 10.52
CA THR A 246 24.14 -13.19 11.90
C THR A 246 22.62 -13.09 12.02
N GLU A 247 21.93 -12.66 10.94
CA GLU A 247 20.46 -12.55 10.91
C GLU A 247 19.76 -13.88 10.54
N TRP A 248 20.34 -14.65 9.62
CA TRP A 248 19.83 -15.96 9.19
C TRP A 248 20.97 -16.94 8.94
N THR A 249 20.86 -18.15 9.46
CA THR A 249 21.89 -19.19 9.28
C THR A 249 21.70 -19.96 7.98
N SER A 250 20.51 -19.96 7.38
CA SER A 250 20.22 -20.66 6.13
C SER A 250 19.45 -19.78 5.12
N PRO A 251 19.55 -20.08 3.81
CA PRO A 251 18.76 -19.39 2.79
C PRO A 251 17.24 -19.57 2.99
N GLU A 252 16.81 -20.74 3.52
CA GLU A 252 15.40 -21.01 3.81
C GLU A 252 14.88 -20.09 4.91
N ASP A 253 15.65 -19.85 5.97
CA ASP A 253 15.22 -18.95 7.07
C ASP A 253 15.04 -17.51 6.59
N ALA A 254 15.93 -17.04 5.71
CA ALA A 254 15.83 -15.73 5.09
C ALA A 254 14.58 -15.64 4.20
N ALA A 255 14.34 -16.67 3.39
CA ALA A 255 13.21 -16.74 2.47
C ALA A 255 11.86 -16.82 3.21
N GLU A 256 11.78 -17.60 4.28
CA GLU A 256 10.60 -17.68 5.14
C GLU A 256 10.30 -16.35 5.85
N TYR A 257 11.33 -15.65 6.31
CA TYR A 257 11.16 -14.32 6.89
C TYR A 257 10.60 -13.33 5.87
N GLY A 258 11.16 -13.29 4.66
CA GLY A 258 10.66 -12.41 3.59
C GLY A 258 9.23 -12.76 3.17
N ARG A 259 8.91 -14.05 3.03
CA ARG A 259 7.55 -14.55 2.74
C ARG A 259 6.55 -14.14 3.82
N LYS A 260 6.94 -14.23 5.10
CA LYS A 260 6.08 -13.85 6.22
C LYS A 260 5.72 -12.36 6.16
N ILE A 261 6.68 -11.49 5.86
CA ILE A 261 6.48 -10.03 5.85
C ILE A 261 5.75 -9.57 4.58
N LEU A 262 6.24 -9.98 3.41
CA LEU A 262 5.81 -9.45 2.11
C LEU A 262 4.72 -10.29 1.44
N GLY A 263 4.54 -11.53 1.90
CA GLY A 263 3.77 -12.55 1.20
C GLY A 263 4.61 -13.21 0.11
N ASP A 264 4.01 -14.16 -0.60
CA ASP A 264 4.62 -14.74 -1.80
C ASP A 264 3.54 -15.26 -2.76
N ARG A 265 3.94 -15.52 -4.00
CA ARG A 265 3.11 -16.11 -5.03
C ARG A 265 3.79 -17.36 -5.58
N THR A 266 3.04 -18.44 -5.58
CA THR A 266 3.41 -19.70 -6.20
C THR A 266 2.81 -19.74 -7.59
N LEU A 267 3.63 -19.78 -8.63
CA LEU A 267 3.22 -19.75 -10.03
C LEU A 267 3.53 -21.07 -10.75
N THR A 268 2.72 -21.36 -11.76
CA THR A 268 2.89 -22.45 -12.72
C THR A 268 2.61 -21.93 -14.12
N THR A 269 3.18 -22.58 -15.13
CA THR A 269 3.20 -22.09 -16.52
C THR A 269 2.23 -22.83 -17.45
N CYS A 270 1.56 -23.88 -16.96
CA CYS A 270 0.58 -24.66 -17.70
C CYS A 270 -0.61 -25.10 -16.83
N ASP A 271 -1.70 -25.49 -17.48
CA ASP A 271 -2.97 -25.84 -16.82
C ASP A 271 -2.91 -27.13 -15.99
N ASP A 272 -2.14 -28.14 -16.44
CA ASP A 272 -1.99 -29.45 -15.79
C ASP A 272 -0.58 -29.65 -15.17
N CYS A 273 0.01 -28.57 -14.68
CA CYS A 273 1.35 -28.57 -14.09
C CYS A 273 1.37 -29.13 -12.65
N GLY A 274 0.23 -29.58 -12.11
CA GLY A 274 0.12 -30.29 -10.82
C GLY A 274 -0.06 -29.41 -9.57
N ALA A 275 0.50 -28.20 -9.54
CA ALA A 275 0.32 -27.26 -8.42
C ALA A 275 -0.58 -26.06 -8.82
N PRO A 276 -1.65 -25.75 -8.06
CA PRO A 276 -2.43 -24.54 -8.29
C PRO A 276 -1.61 -23.29 -8.02
N THR A 277 -1.88 -22.23 -8.78
CA THR A 277 -1.36 -20.90 -8.45
C THR A 277 -1.92 -20.47 -7.10
N LYS A 278 -1.02 -20.11 -6.17
CA LYS A 278 -1.38 -19.66 -4.82
C LYS A 278 -0.83 -18.27 -4.57
N SER A 279 -1.57 -17.47 -3.82
CA SER A 279 -1.08 -16.21 -3.27
C SER A 279 -1.18 -16.28 -1.75
N GLN A 280 -0.05 -16.07 -1.09
CA GLN A 280 0.03 -15.93 0.36
C GLN A 280 0.21 -14.45 0.71
N PRO A 281 -0.75 -13.83 1.42
CA PRO A 281 -0.57 -12.46 1.90
C PRO A 281 0.50 -12.37 3.00
N GLY A 282 1.28 -11.29 2.98
CA GLY A 282 2.22 -10.96 4.05
C GLY A 282 1.54 -10.39 5.29
N THR A 283 2.19 -10.50 6.44
CA THR A 283 1.71 -9.97 7.72
C THR A 283 2.30 -8.60 8.07
N GLY A 284 3.26 -8.10 7.28
CA GLY A 284 4.01 -6.89 7.60
C GLY A 284 5.03 -7.09 8.73
N LEU A 285 5.68 -5.99 9.14
CA LEU A 285 6.74 -6.02 10.15
C LEU A 285 6.24 -5.97 11.60
N ALA A 286 5.05 -5.40 11.85
CA ALA A 286 4.54 -5.19 13.21
C ALA A 286 4.45 -6.46 14.07
N PRO A 287 3.98 -7.62 13.55
CA PRO A 287 3.98 -8.87 14.32
C PRO A 287 5.38 -9.38 14.69
N GLU A 288 6.39 -9.16 13.83
CA GLU A 288 7.77 -9.53 14.14
C GLU A 288 8.33 -8.64 15.26
N ILE A 289 8.01 -7.34 15.22
CA ILE A 289 8.40 -6.39 16.27
C ILE A 289 7.76 -6.76 17.61
N GLU A 290 6.47 -7.13 17.63
CA GLU A 290 5.79 -7.58 18.85
C GLU A 290 6.47 -8.84 19.41
N SER A 291 6.72 -9.84 18.56
CA SER A 291 7.40 -11.08 18.98
C SER A 291 8.81 -10.80 19.52
N ARG A 292 9.57 -9.93 18.85
CA ARG A 292 10.92 -9.55 19.27
C ARG A 292 10.92 -8.75 20.55
N THR A 293 9.92 -7.89 20.75
CA THR A 293 9.74 -7.12 22.00
C THR A 293 9.60 -8.06 23.19
N ILE A 294 8.72 -9.06 23.08
CA ILE A 294 8.52 -10.06 24.15
C ILE A 294 9.83 -10.79 24.46
N GLU A 295 10.60 -11.17 23.44
CA GLU A 295 11.90 -11.81 23.62
C GLU A 295 12.91 -10.89 24.33
N LYS A 296 13.04 -9.63 23.87
CA LYS A 296 13.96 -8.65 24.47
C LYS A 296 13.55 -8.30 25.90
N MET A 297 12.25 -8.24 26.21
CA MET A 297 11.74 -8.04 27.56
C MET A 297 12.15 -9.17 28.50
N LYS A 298 11.98 -10.44 28.09
CA LYS A 298 12.40 -11.60 28.90
C LYS A 298 13.91 -11.58 29.18
N LYS A 299 14.72 -11.37 28.15
CA LYS A 299 16.19 -11.27 28.31
C LYS A 299 16.59 -10.10 29.21
N LEU A 300 15.87 -8.98 29.12
CA LEU A 300 16.14 -7.80 29.91
C LEU A 300 15.77 -8.04 31.38
N GLU A 301 14.64 -8.68 31.64
CA GLU A 301 14.23 -9.12 32.98
C GLU A 301 15.26 -10.09 33.60
N GLU A 302 15.69 -11.10 32.84
CA GLU A 302 16.75 -12.03 33.27
C GLU A 302 18.05 -11.29 33.62
N THR A 303 18.44 -10.31 32.81
CA THR A 303 19.67 -9.52 33.03
C THR A 303 19.53 -8.56 34.21
N LEU A 304 18.37 -7.93 34.38
CA LEU A 304 18.08 -7.02 35.50
C LEU A 304 18.09 -7.75 36.84
N ASN A 305 17.61 -8.99 36.89
CA ASN A 305 17.57 -9.82 38.10
C ASN A 305 18.83 -10.68 38.31
N ALA A 306 19.81 -10.64 37.39
CA ALA A 306 21.05 -11.39 37.55
C ALA A 306 21.99 -10.79 38.60
N ASN A 307 22.55 -11.63 39.47
CA ASN A 307 23.55 -11.24 40.47
C ASN A 307 24.82 -10.65 39.84
N THR A 308 25.18 -11.12 38.64
CA THR A 308 26.34 -10.66 37.88
C THR A 308 25.97 -10.52 36.41
N ILE A 309 26.30 -9.39 35.81
CA ILE A 309 26.00 -9.08 34.40
C ILE A 309 27.15 -9.57 33.52
N THR A 310 26.91 -10.56 32.67
CA THR A 310 27.91 -11.12 31.75
C THR A 310 27.93 -10.40 30.39
N ALA A 311 29.02 -10.55 29.65
CA ALA A 311 29.14 -9.97 28.30
C ALA A 311 28.14 -10.61 27.32
N GLU A 312 27.86 -11.91 27.47
CA GLU A 312 26.90 -12.65 26.65
C GLU A 312 25.47 -12.12 26.82
N GLN A 313 25.07 -11.81 28.06
CA GLN A 313 23.76 -11.21 28.36
C GLN A 313 23.60 -9.86 27.67
N LEU A 314 24.60 -8.99 27.80
CA LEU A 314 24.63 -7.66 27.17
C LEU A 314 24.61 -7.75 25.64
N ASN A 315 25.40 -8.66 25.06
CA ASN A 315 25.43 -8.88 23.61
C ASN A 315 24.08 -9.41 23.09
N SER A 316 23.40 -10.27 23.85
CA SER A 316 22.08 -10.81 23.46
C SER A 316 20.97 -9.75 23.45
N LEU A 317 21.11 -8.71 24.26
CA LEU A 317 20.21 -7.55 24.31
C LEU A 317 20.53 -6.50 23.26
N SER A 318 21.81 -6.31 22.95
CA SER A 318 22.28 -5.36 21.95
C SER A 318 21.72 -5.63 20.55
N THR A 319 21.72 -4.58 19.73
CA THR A 319 21.57 -4.66 18.27
C THR A 319 22.90 -4.30 17.62
N SER A 320 22.97 -4.30 16.29
CA SER A 320 24.23 -3.90 15.64
C SER A 320 24.55 -2.41 15.80
N THR A 321 23.51 -1.58 16.00
CA THR A 321 23.64 -0.13 16.10
C THR A 321 23.49 0.37 17.55
N ILE A 322 22.87 -0.41 18.42
CA ILE A 322 22.62 -0.04 19.82
C ILE A 322 23.26 -1.08 20.74
N ALA A 323 24.37 -0.69 21.34
CA ALA A 323 25.04 -1.50 22.36
C ALA A 323 24.38 -1.29 23.73
N VAL A 324 23.92 -2.38 24.35
CA VAL A 324 23.45 -2.39 25.73
C VAL A 324 24.66 -2.58 26.63
N THR A 325 24.99 -1.56 27.42
CA THR A 325 26.15 -1.56 28.30
C THR A 325 25.77 -1.93 29.73
N ARG A 326 26.77 -2.37 30.51
CA ARG A 326 26.58 -2.62 31.95
C ARG A 326 26.04 -1.39 32.68
N GLY A 327 26.61 -0.21 32.42
CA GLY A 327 26.17 1.03 33.06
C GLY A 327 24.72 1.39 32.74
N LEU A 328 24.23 1.09 31.53
CA LEU A 328 22.82 1.27 31.19
C LEU A 328 21.91 0.34 32.02
N ILE A 329 22.29 -0.93 32.18
CA ILE A 329 21.52 -1.90 32.97
C ILE A 329 21.55 -1.56 34.46
N GLU A 330 22.70 -1.15 34.99
CA GLU A 330 22.84 -0.73 36.40
C GLU A 330 22.01 0.55 36.67
N SER A 331 22.07 1.54 35.78
CA SER A 331 21.24 2.75 35.87
C SER A 331 19.75 2.42 35.81
N LEU A 332 19.36 1.45 34.98
CA LEU A 332 17.98 0.99 34.89
C LEU A 332 17.54 0.24 36.15
N ARG A 333 18.41 -0.57 36.75
CA ARG A 333 18.16 -1.33 37.99
C ARG A 333 17.98 -0.41 39.20
N GLU A 334 18.73 0.69 39.26
CA GLU A 334 18.64 1.70 40.32
C GLU A 334 17.46 2.67 40.14
N SER A 335 16.85 2.68 38.96
CA SER A 335 15.72 3.56 38.66
C SER A 335 14.43 3.08 39.33
N PRO A 336 13.68 3.97 40.01
CA PRO A 336 12.35 3.64 40.49
C PRO A 336 11.36 3.31 39.36
N ASP A 337 11.63 3.78 38.14
CA ASP A 337 10.78 3.58 36.95
C ASP A 337 11.29 2.41 36.07
N ALA A 338 12.11 1.51 36.62
CA ALA A 338 12.76 0.40 35.91
C ALA A 338 11.82 -0.43 35.04
N THR A 339 10.60 -0.70 35.51
CA THR A 339 9.60 -1.52 34.79
C THR A 339 9.19 -0.87 33.48
N ILE A 340 8.89 0.43 33.49
CA ILE A 340 8.39 1.16 32.33
C ILE A 340 9.55 1.50 31.38
N LEU A 341 10.67 1.96 31.93
CA LEU A 341 11.88 2.24 31.16
C LEU A 341 12.46 0.98 30.52
N GLY A 342 12.40 -0.15 31.22
CA GLY A 342 12.83 -1.44 30.71
C GLY A 342 11.93 -1.95 29.58
N ALA A 343 10.60 -1.87 29.75
CA ALA A 343 9.67 -2.21 28.68
C ALA A 343 9.88 -1.33 27.43
N ARG A 344 10.11 -0.03 27.62
CA ARG A 344 10.40 0.91 26.53
C ARG A 344 11.72 0.59 25.82
N LEU A 345 12.79 0.37 26.59
CA LEU A 345 14.10 0.00 26.04
C LEU A 345 14.01 -1.29 25.24
N ALA A 346 13.30 -2.31 25.75
CA ALA A 346 13.11 -3.57 25.04
C ALA A 346 12.37 -3.39 23.70
N GLN A 347 11.35 -2.53 23.64
CA GLN A 347 10.67 -2.17 22.40
C GLN A 347 11.59 -1.46 21.42
N GLU A 348 12.38 -0.48 21.87
CA GLU A 348 13.32 0.25 21.01
C GLU A 348 14.40 -0.67 20.43
N LEU A 349 14.94 -1.58 21.24
CA LEU A 349 15.87 -2.62 20.79
C LEU A 349 15.22 -3.59 19.81
N ALA A 350 13.96 -3.97 20.03
CA ALA A 350 13.23 -4.85 19.12
C ALA A 350 12.95 -4.20 17.76
N ILE A 351 12.53 -2.93 17.75
CA ILE A 351 12.32 -2.15 16.53
C ILE A 351 13.63 -1.99 15.77
N SER A 352 14.70 -1.56 16.47
CA SER A 352 16.04 -1.42 15.87
C SER A 352 16.48 -2.74 15.22
N HIS A 353 16.31 -3.87 15.90
CA HIS A 353 16.66 -5.18 15.37
C HIS A 353 15.84 -5.57 14.12
N GLU A 354 14.52 -5.43 14.15
CA GLU A 354 13.69 -5.83 13.00
C GLU A 354 13.83 -4.89 11.80
N LEU A 355 14.08 -3.59 12.02
CA LEU A 355 14.42 -2.66 10.94
C LEU A 355 15.77 -3.01 10.31
N GLU A 356 16.77 -3.37 11.11
CA GLU A 356 18.05 -3.85 10.61
C GLU A 356 17.88 -5.13 9.77
N LYS A 357 17.11 -6.11 10.25
CA LYS A 357 16.76 -7.32 9.47
C LYS A 357 16.07 -6.98 8.15
N ALA A 358 15.09 -6.08 8.17
CA ALA A 358 14.37 -5.65 6.98
C ALA A 358 15.32 -5.02 5.94
N LEU A 359 16.29 -4.21 6.38
CA LEU A 359 17.30 -3.62 5.49
C LEU A 359 18.25 -4.68 4.90
N VAL A 360 18.63 -5.69 5.67
CA VAL A 360 19.42 -6.82 5.15
C VAL A 360 18.59 -7.62 4.14
N LEU A 361 17.32 -7.92 4.44
CA LEU A 361 16.39 -8.59 3.50
C LEU A 361 16.28 -7.82 2.18
N ARG A 362 16.13 -6.49 2.25
CA ARG A 362 16.11 -5.61 1.07
C ARG A 362 17.35 -5.80 0.21
N ARG A 363 18.54 -5.85 0.84
CA ARG A 363 19.81 -6.07 0.13
C ARG A 363 19.87 -7.46 -0.49
N VAL A 364 19.39 -8.48 0.21
CA VAL A 364 19.33 -9.87 -0.28
C VAL A 364 18.45 -9.95 -1.54
N ILE A 365 17.25 -9.36 -1.52
CA ILE A 365 16.36 -9.32 -2.68
C ILE A 365 17.06 -8.63 -3.87
N LEU A 366 17.70 -7.47 -3.64
CA LEU A 366 18.45 -6.75 -4.69
C LEU A 366 19.62 -7.55 -5.28
N VAL A 367 20.25 -8.43 -4.49
CA VAL A 367 21.29 -9.34 -4.99
C VAL A 367 20.67 -10.50 -5.77
N GLY A 368 19.58 -11.09 -5.27
CA GLY A 368 18.86 -12.17 -5.96
C GLY A 368 18.26 -11.72 -7.30
N MET A 369 17.81 -10.46 -7.40
CA MET A 369 17.37 -9.86 -8.67
C MET A 369 18.46 -9.84 -9.75
N LYS A 370 19.74 -9.97 -9.37
CA LYS A 370 20.88 -10.03 -10.29
C LYS A 370 21.28 -11.44 -10.69
N GLU A 371 20.59 -12.47 -10.19
CA GLU A 371 20.77 -13.83 -10.69
C GLU A 371 20.43 -13.83 -12.20
N PRO A 372 21.24 -14.44 -13.09
CA PRO A 372 21.10 -14.25 -14.53
C PRO A 372 19.70 -14.56 -15.11
N ASN A 373 19.04 -15.61 -14.62
CA ASN A 373 17.73 -16.03 -15.09
C ASN A 373 16.63 -15.12 -14.53
N VAL A 374 16.77 -14.64 -13.30
CA VAL A 374 15.87 -13.63 -12.70
C VAL A 374 16.05 -12.27 -13.37
N ALA A 375 17.29 -11.83 -13.61
CA ALA A 375 17.64 -10.56 -14.23
C ALA A 375 17.16 -10.46 -15.68
N SER A 376 17.18 -11.57 -16.41
CA SER A 376 16.70 -11.65 -17.79
C SER A 376 15.18 -11.76 -17.91
N ASN A 377 14.46 -11.93 -16.80
CA ASN A 377 13.00 -12.08 -16.77
C ASN A 377 12.33 -10.77 -16.32
N GLU A 378 11.79 -10.02 -17.27
CA GLU A 378 11.15 -8.72 -17.00
C GLU A 378 9.95 -8.80 -16.05
N GLU A 379 9.17 -9.89 -16.09
CA GLU A 379 8.01 -10.05 -15.22
C GLU A 379 8.45 -10.35 -13.78
N ALA A 380 9.51 -11.15 -13.60
CA ALA A 380 10.15 -11.33 -12.31
C ALA A 380 10.63 -10.00 -11.71
N GLN A 381 11.31 -9.17 -12.51
CA GLN A 381 11.81 -7.87 -12.06
C GLN A 381 10.69 -6.96 -11.58
N LYS A 382 9.58 -6.86 -12.33
CA LYS A 382 8.41 -6.05 -11.94
C LYS A 382 7.79 -6.52 -10.63
N ASP A 383 7.60 -7.82 -10.45
CA ASP A 383 7.02 -8.38 -9.22
C ASP A 383 7.94 -8.17 -8.00
N LEU A 384 9.26 -8.26 -8.20
CA LEU A 384 10.27 -8.01 -7.17
C LEU A 384 10.37 -6.52 -6.81
N GLU A 385 10.28 -5.61 -7.79
CA GLU A 385 10.22 -4.16 -7.55
C GLU A 385 8.99 -3.77 -6.72
N VAL A 386 7.83 -4.35 -7.01
CA VAL A 386 6.61 -4.16 -6.21
C VAL A 386 6.84 -4.65 -4.78
N SER A 387 7.51 -5.79 -4.61
CA SER A 387 7.80 -6.37 -3.30
C SER A 387 8.80 -5.53 -2.50
N LEU A 388 9.85 -5.02 -3.14
CA LEU A 388 10.79 -4.06 -2.53
C LEU A 388 10.10 -2.77 -2.11
N LYS A 389 9.21 -2.23 -2.96
CA LYS A 389 8.43 -1.05 -2.62
C LYS A 389 7.52 -1.27 -1.41
N ARG A 390 6.92 -2.46 -1.29
CA ARG A 390 6.13 -2.83 -0.10
C ARG A 390 7.01 -2.89 1.14
N LEU A 391 8.20 -3.48 1.06
CA LEU A 391 9.16 -3.51 2.17
C LEU A 391 9.55 -2.09 2.62
N ASP A 392 9.87 -1.22 1.66
CA ASP A 392 10.21 0.19 1.94
C ASP A 392 9.03 0.94 2.59
N GLN A 393 7.79 0.64 2.18
CA GLN A 393 6.58 1.21 2.78
C GLN A 393 6.36 0.72 4.23
N GLU A 394 6.59 -0.56 4.52
CA GLU A 394 6.49 -1.11 5.88
C GLU A 394 7.52 -0.46 6.83
N ILE A 395 8.76 -0.27 6.36
CA ILE A 395 9.82 0.42 7.12
C ILE A 395 9.41 1.88 7.42
N GLU A 396 8.93 2.59 6.40
CA GLU A 396 8.52 4.00 6.56
C GLU A 396 7.26 4.13 7.43
N GLN A 397 6.36 3.14 7.40
CA GLN A 397 5.20 3.12 8.28
C GLN A 397 5.62 3.02 9.75
N ILE A 398 6.56 2.12 10.10
CA ILE A 398 7.07 2.01 11.47
C ILE A 398 7.68 3.33 11.94
N ARG A 399 8.50 3.97 11.08
CA ARG A 399 9.07 5.29 11.38
C ARG A 399 7.98 6.32 11.65
N MET A 400 6.98 6.39 10.78
CA MET A 400 5.86 7.32 10.93
C MET A 400 5.08 7.07 12.23
N GLU A 401 4.85 5.82 12.61
CA GLU A 401 4.19 5.46 13.87
C GLU A 401 5.01 5.92 15.08
N MET A 402 6.32 5.70 15.08
CA MET A 402 7.21 6.16 16.15
C MET A 402 7.22 7.69 16.28
N ASP A 403 7.33 8.40 15.15
CA ASP A 403 7.34 9.86 15.12
C ASP A 403 5.99 10.42 15.59
N LEU A 404 4.88 9.78 15.20
CA LEU A 404 3.54 10.14 15.63
C LEU A 404 3.34 9.91 17.13
N GLN A 405 3.75 8.75 17.65
CA GLN A 405 3.64 8.44 19.08
C GLN A 405 4.46 9.41 19.93
N LYS A 406 5.68 9.71 19.50
CA LYS A 406 6.52 10.73 20.14
C LYS A 406 5.86 12.10 20.12
N PHE A 407 5.31 12.52 18.99
CA PHE A 407 4.62 13.81 18.88
C PHE A 407 3.40 13.89 19.80
N ILE A 408 2.54 12.88 19.81
CA ILE A 408 1.31 12.86 20.62
C ILE A 408 1.63 12.90 22.13
N SER A 409 2.58 12.07 22.56
CA SER A 409 2.95 11.97 23.98
C SER A 409 3.72 13.19 24.50
N THR A 410 4.52 13.86 23.67
CA THR A 410 5.35 15.00 24.12
C THR A 410 4.64 16.35 24.09
N ASN A 411 3.51 16.51 23.37
CA ASN A 411 2.87 17.82 23.21
C ASN A 411 2.17 18.31 24.50
N THR A 412 0.97 17.81 24.76
CA THR A 412 0.12 18.34 25.83
C THR A 412 0.58 17.87 27.21
N ALA A 413 1.02 16.62 27.32
CA ALA A 413 1.38 16.03 28.60
C ALA A 413 2.65 16.68 29.21
N ILE A 414 3.72 16.87 28.42
CA ILE A 414 4.92 17.57 28.91
C ILE A 414 4.62 19.04 29.22
N ALA A 415 3.76 19.70 28.44
CA ALA A 415 3.35 21.07 28.74
C ALA A 415 2.64 21.17 30.11
N ILE A 416 1.73 20.24 30.40
CA ILE A 416 1.06 20.15 31.72
C ILE A 416 2.08 19.94 32.84
N ILE A 417 3.02 19.00 32.66
CA ILE A 417 4.02 18.66 33.69
C ILE A 417 5.00 19.81 33.92
N ASN A 418 5.50 20.44 32.85
CA ASN A 418 6.39 21.59 32.96
C ASN A 418 5.68 22.78 33.61
N ASN A 419 4.39 22.99 33.32
CA ASN A 419 3.63 24.04 33.98
C ASN A 419 3.54 23.77 35.49
N ARG A 420 3.23 22.53 35.90
CA ARG A 420 3.21 22.14 37.31
C ARG A 420 4.57 22.34 37.99
N VAL A 421 5.67 21.95 37.35
CA VAL A 421 7.03 22.16 37.88
C VAL A 421 7.33 23.65 38.02
N SER A 422 6.91 24.47 37.05
CA SER A 422 7.10 25.93 37.08
C SER A 422 6.29 26.59 38.19
N GLU A 423 5.02 26.19 38.38
CA GLU A 423 4.16 26.65 39.48
C GLU A 423 4.76 26.28 40.83
N GLN A 424 5.25 25.05 40.99
CA GLN A 424 5.92 24.60 42.21
C GLN A 424 7.21 25.38 42.49
N GLN A 425 8.03 25.63 41.46
CA GLN A 425 9.24 26.44 41.60
C GLN A 425 8.92 27.88 41.99
N GLN A 426 7.88 28.49 41.40
CA GLN A 426 7.44 29.83 41.77
C GLN A 426 6.98 29.92 43.22
N VAL A 427 6.28 28.89 43.72
CA VAL A 427 5.88 28.81 45.14
C VAL A 427 7.10 28.68 46.05
N LEU A 428 8.11 27.90 45.64
CA LEU A 428 9.37 27.77 46.40
C LEU A 428 10.17 29.08 46.40
N ASP A 429 10.26 29.77 45.27
CA ASP A 429 10.96 31.05 45.13
C ASP A 429 10.24 32.18 45.88
N SER A 430 8.90 32.22 45.87
CA SER A 430 8.13 33.17 46.66
C SER A 430 8.31 32.95 48.16
N ASN A 431 8.39 31.69 48.61
CA ASN A 431 8.65 31.36 50.00
C ASN A 431 10.12 31.63 50.41
N ALA A 432 11.07 31.51 49.48
CA ALA A 432 12.47 31.86 49.73
C ALA A 432 12.67 33.38 49.90
N SER A 433 11.88 34.22 49.22
CA SER A 433 11.90 35.67 49.39
C SER A 433 11.38 36.14 50.76
N ASP A 434 10.51 35.36 51.42
CA ASP A 434 9.97 35.70 52.74
C ASP A 434 10.90 35.30 53.89
N ASN A 435 11.83 34.36 53.67
CA ASN A 435 12.83 33.98 54.69
C ASN A 435 13.80 35.12 55.05
N GLY A 436 13.99 36.11 54.15
CA GLY A 436 14.76 37.33 54.45
C GLY A 436 14.06 38.26 55.45
N LYS A 437 12.72 38.25 55.50
CA LYS A 437 11.94 39.02 56.48
C LYS A 437 11.77 38.27 57.79
N LEU A 438 11.67 36.94 57.74
CA LEU A 438 11.59 36.08 58.92
C LEU A 438 12.86 36.18 59.79
N LEU A 439 14.06 36.23 59.17
CA LEU A 439 15.32 36.39 59.90
C LEU A 439 15.47 37.77 60.57
N GLY A 440 14.88 38.82 59.99
CA GLY A 440 14.86 40.16 60.60
C GLY A 440 13.96 40.21 61.85
N HIS A 441 12.79 39.57 61.77
CA HIS A 441 11.83 39.50 62.87
C HIS A 441 12.25 38.56 64.02
N LEU A 442 13.14 37.58 63.77
CA LEU A 442 13.71 36.74 64.83
C LEU A 442 14.73 37.48 65.72
N SER A 443 15.23 38.64 65.31
CA SER A 443 16.13 39.45 66.14
C SER A 443 15.42 40.39 67.12
N GLU A 444 14.11 40.62 66.94
CA GLU A 444 13.31 41.55 67.75
C GLU A 444 12.33 40.87 68.73
N LEU A 445 12.19 39.54 68.69
CA LEU A 445 11.24 38.79 69.53
C LEU A 445 11.91 37.68 70.32
N ALA A 446 12.80 38.06 71.24
CA ALA A 446 13.07 37.24 72.41
C ALA A 446 11.91 37.44 73.42
N GLY A 447 10.87 36.60 73.36
CA GLY A 447 9.93 36.47 74.49
C GLY A 447 8.43 36.46 74.20
N SER A 448 7.96 35.88 73.09
CA SER A 448 6.54 35.50 73.01
C SER A 448 6.34 34.24 72.17
N ASP A 449 6.00 33.14 72.84
CA ASP A 449 5.52 31.89 72.25
C ASP A 449 4.11 32.06 71.66
N ALA A 450 3.99 32.89 70.63
CA ALA A 450 2.80 32.96 69.79
C ALA A 450 3.20 32.54 68.37
N LEU A 451 3.22 31.22 68.16
CA LEU A 451 3.21 30.67 66.81
C LEU A 451 1.87 31.08 66.18
N ASP A 452 1.89 32.11 65.34
CA ASP A 452 0.79 32.45 64.46
C ASP A 452 0.57 31.29 63.48
N ASN A 453 -0.47 30.50 63.77
CA ASN A 453 -0.92 29.39 62.94
C ASN A 453 -2.15 29.77 62.10
N SER A 454 -2.37 31.06 61.81
CA SER A 454 -3.49 31.53 60.97
C SER A 454 -3.53 30.92 59.56
N ASN A 455 -2.44 30.31 59.10
CA ASN A 455 -2.39 29.53 57.85
C ASN A 455 -2.70 28.02 57.98
N GLN A 456 -2.97 27.49 59.18
CA GLN A 456 -3.32 26.07 59.35
C GLN A 456 -4.77 25.70 58.97
N GLY A 457 -5.59 26.68 58.57
CA GLY A 457 -6.97 26.45 58.08
C GLY A 457 -7.15 26.44 56.56
N GLY A 458 -6.09 26.67 55.77
CA GLY A 458 -6.20 26.98 54.34
C GLY A 458 -6.01 25.81 53.36
N PHE A 459 -5.55 24.65 53.80
CA PHE A 459 -5.40 23.48 52.92
C PHE A 459 -6.66 22.61 52.94
N SER A 460 -7.78 23.20 52.53
CA SER A 460 -8.83 22.38 51.91
C SER A 460 -8.36 22.12 50.49
N ALA A 461 -7.98 20.87 50.18
CA ALA A 461 -7.95 20.43 48.81
C ALA A 461 -9.35 20.71 48.25
N LYS A 462 -9.49 21.80 47.47
CA LYS A 462 -10.74 22.04 46.75
C LYS A 462 -10.91 20.81 45.86
N ASP A 463 -11.91 20.00 46.15
CA ASP A 463 -12.47 19.04 45.20
C ASP A 463 -12.93 19.85 43.99
N THR A 464 -11.98 20.10 43.10
CA THR A 464 -12.19 20.91 41.93
C THR A 464 -12.74 19.93 40.92
N TYR A 465 -14.06 19.82 40.83
CA TYR A 465 -14.68 19.04 39.77
C TYR A 465 -14.28 19.67 38.43
N ILE A 466 -13.32 19.05 37.74
CA ILE A 466 -12.82 19.54 36.45
C ILE A 466 -13.85 19.17 35.39
N TYR A 467 -14.60 20.17 34.91
CA TYR A 467 -15.53 19.98 33.80
C TYR A 467 -14.75 19.90 32.49
N LEU A 468 -14.56 18.68 31.99
CA LEU A 468 -14.19 18.47 30.59
C LEU A 468 -15.45 18.63 29.74
N PRO A 469 -15.44 19.44 28.66
CA PRO A 469 -16.59 19.59 27.77
C PRO A 469 -16.71 18.34 26.88
N ILE A 470 -17.18 17.24 27.48
CA ILE A 470 -17.37 15.95 26.82
C ILE A 470 -18.57 16.09 25.86
N PRO A 471 -18.37 15.90 24.54
CA PRO A 471 -19.47 16.04 23.59
C PRO A 471 -20.39 14.82 23.66
N GLU A 472 -21.70 15.06 23.68
CA GLU A 472 -22.72 13.98 23.80
C GLU A 472 -22.88 13.14 22.51
N SER A 473 -22.19 13.48 21.42
CA SER A 473 -22.26 12.75 20.15
C SER A 473 -20.94 12.74 19.37
N SER A 474 -20.81 11.78 18.46
CA SER A 474 -19.60 11.45 17.67
C SER A 474 -19.08 12.55 16.73
N GLY A 475 -19.71 13.74 16.70
CA GLY A 475 -19.31 14.87 15.86
C GLY A 475 -18.68 16.07 16.60
N GLY A 476 -18.44 15.98 17.92
CA GLY A 476 -18.40 17.19 18.77
C GLY A 476 -17.06 17.72 19.28
N LEU A 477 -15.92 17.64 18.59
CA LEU A 477 -14.68 18.30 19.08
C LEU A 477 -14.67 19.84 18.87
N GLY A 478 -15.68 20.41 18.20
CA GLY A 478 -15.74 21.84 17.88
C GLY A 478 -15.74 22.78 19.10
N HIS A 479 -16.24 22.32 20.25
CA HIS A 479 -16.30 23.11 21.49
C HIS A 479 -14.96 23.16 22.25
N LEU A 480 -13.97 22.34 21.86
CA LEU A 480 -12.61 22.31 22.45
C LEU A 480 -11.66 23.30 21.77
N ASN A 481 -12.02 23.83 20.59
CA ASN A 481 -11.26 24.86 19.88
C ASN A 481 -11.49 26.24 20.49
N GLY A 482 -10.90 26.45 21.67
CA GLY A 482 -10.64 27.72 22.36
C GLY A 482 -11.55 28.93 22.10
N LYS A 483 -12.50 29.19 23.00
CA LYS A 483 -12.89 30.58 23.32
C LYS A 483 -11.93 31.12 24.38
N TYR A 484 -10.83 31.73 23.95
CA TYR A 484 -9.97 32.55 24.81
C TYR A 484 -10.54 33.97 24.87
N SER A 485 -11.21 34.32 25.99
CA SER A 485 -11.55 35.71 26.28
C SER A 485 -10.36 36.34 26.99
N VAL A 486 -9.57 37.13 26.27
CA VAL A 486 -8.58 38.02 26.89
C VAL A 486 -9.37 39.04 27.70
N GLY A 487 -9.20 39.03 29.03
CA GLY A 487 -9.69 40.11 29.88
C GLY A 487 -9.08 41.42 29.40
N ASN A 488 -9.93 42.41 29.12
CA ASN A 488 -9.54 43.77 28.79
C ASN A 488 -8.61 44.32 29.87
N ASN A 489 -7.31 44.33 29.59
CA ASN A 489 -6.35 45.35 30.01
C ASN A 489 -4.97 44.93 29.49
N ILE A 490 -4.47 45.60 28.46
CA ILE A 490 -3.11 46.17 28.38
C ILE A 490 -2.92 46.76 26.98
N SER A 491 -2.50 48.01 27.01
CA SER A 491 -2.26 48.90 25.90
C SER A 491 -1.10 48.45 25.02
N ASN A 492 -1.34 48.51 23.71
CA ASN A 492 -0.43 48.94 22.65
C ASN A 492 1.10 48.92 22.96
N THR A 493 1.82 47.95 22.42
CA THR A 493 3.16 48.20 21.84
C THR A 493 3.54 47.06 20.89
N SER A 494 3.76 47.44 19.65
CA SER A 494 4.31 46.62 18.57
C SER A 494 5.82 46.44 18.74
N SER A 495 6.31 45.20 18.66
CA SER A 495 7.69 44.94 18.25
C SER A 495 7.85 43.53 17.69
N ASN A 496 8.14 43.51 16.39
CA ASN A 496 8.61 42.41 15.56
C ASN A 496 9.60 41.45 16.26
N THR A 497 9.40 40.15 16.03
CA THR A 497 10.51 39.25 15.68
C THR A 497 10.16 38.44 14.44
N ASN A 498 10.99 38.64 13.42
CA ASN A 498 10.91 38.06 12.10
C ASN A 498 11.18 36.55 12.13
N LEU A 499 10.26 35.76 11.57
CA LEU A 499 10.63 34.52 10.87
C LEU A 499 10.45 34.75 9.37
N SER A 500 11.51 34.44 8.62
CA SER A 500 11.58 34.64 7.18
C SER A 500 10.53 33.82 6.40
N PRO A 501 10.16 34.30 5.21
CA PRO A 501 8.85 34.08 4.61
C PRO A 501 8.95 33.25 3.33
N SER A 502 8.27 32.10 3.30
CA SER A 502 7.75 31.58 2.03
C SER A 502 6.57 30.63 2.28
N LEU A 503 5.40 31.05 1.77
CA LEU A 503 4.09 30.36 1.66
C LEU A 503 2.97 30.67 2.67
N GLN A 504 3.13 31.61 3.61
CA GLN A 504 2.00 31.99 4.49
C GLN A 504 0.96 32.95 3.87
N LYS A 505 1.12 33.42 2.63
CA LYS A 505 0.32 34.58 2.15
C LYS A 505 -0.84 34.27 1.19
N PHE A 506 -1.42 33.07 1.19
CA PHE A 506 -2.65 32.83 0.39
C PHE A 506 -3.63 31.80 0.98
N GLN A 507 -3.69 31.66 2.31
CA GLN A 507 -4.84 31.02 2.94
C GLN A 507 -5.95 32.07 2.99
N SER A 508 -6.95 31.95 2.11
CA SER A 508 -8.21 32.65 2.36
C SER A 508 -8.74 32.18 3.70
N LYS A 509 -9.30 33.08 4.51
CA LYS A 509 -10.02 32.72 5.76
C LYS A 509 -11.08 31.64 5.53
N ASP A 510 -11.54 31.50 4.29
CA ASP A 510 -12.62 30.63 3.86
C ASP A 510 -12.16 29.54 2.87
N ALA A 511 -10.85 29.36 2.62
CA ALA A 511 -10.32 28.23 1.84
C ALA A 511 -8.85 27.91 2.19
N TYR A 512 -8.63 26.84 2.95
CA TYR A 512 -7.32 26.48 3.49
C TYR A 512 -7.19 24.96 3.77
N ALA A 513 -5.95 24.51 3.94
CA ALA A 513 -5.64 23.15 4.35
C ALA A 513 -5.76 22.98 5.87
N ASP A 514 -6.44 21.92 6.30
CA ASP A 514 -6.49 21.44 7.69
C ASP A 514 -5.86 20.04 7.75
N GLY A 515 -4.55 20.00 7.99
CA GLY A 515 -3.75 18.78 7.83
C GLY A 515 -3.83 18.24 6.39
N ARG A 516 -4.40 17.03 6.23
CA ARG A 516 -4.65 16.43 4.91
C ARG A 516 -6.02 16.79 4.33
N ALA A 517 -6.90 17.42 5.11
CA ALA A 517 -8.22 17.85 4.68
C ALA A 517 -8.18 19.23 4.03
N THR A 518 -9.23 19.54 3.30
CA THR A 518 -9.43 20.85 2.68
C THR A 518 -10.71 21.46 3.22
N ILE A 519 -10.60 22.66 3.77
CA ILE A 519 -11.75 23.46 4.19
C ILE A 519 -11.97 24.53 3.14
N TYR A 520 -13.21 24.69 2.68
CA TYR A 520 -13.58 25.81 1.82
C TYR A 520 -15.04 26.21 1.96
N ARG A 521 -15.36 27.45 1.60
CA ARG A 521 -16.74 27.94 1.53
C ARG A 521 -17.36 27.59 0.19
N THR A 522 -18.48 26.89 0.22
CA THR A 522 -19.29 26.57 -0.97
C THR A 522 -20.05 27.79 -1.47
N SER A 523 -20.61 27.70 -2.68
CA SER A 523 -21.35 28.81 -3.32
C SER A 523 -22.61 29.21 -2.55
N ASP A 524 -23.19 28.32 -1.74
CA ASP A 524 -24.31 28.58 -0.83
C ASP A 524 -23.87 29.14 0.53
N GLY A 525 -22.59 29.53 0.67
CA GLY A 525 -22.05 30.21 1.84
C GLY A 525 -21.68 29.31 3.01
N LYS A 526 -21.86 27.99 2.90
CA LYS A 526 -21.50 27.03 3.96
C LYS A 526 -20.01 26.73 3.96
N LEU A 527 -19.39 26.62 5.13
CA LEU A 527 -18.06 26.05 5.26
C LEU A 527 -18.15 24.53 5.27
N VAL A 528 -17.41 23.90 4.38
CA VAL A 528 -17.32 22.44 4.27
C VAL A 528 -15.89 21.98 4.46
N LYS A 529 -15.72 20.88 5.18
CA LYS A 529 -14.46 20.14 5.31
C LYS A 529 -14.55 18.89 4.44
N ARG A 530 -13.60 18.72 3.52
CA ARG A 530 -13.41 17.51 2.72
C ARG A 530 -12.17 16.76 3.17
N GLU A 531 -12.35 15.52 3.60
CA GLU A 531 -11.28 14.66 4.08
C GLU A 531 -11.37 13.25 3.49
N GLY A 532 -10.24 12.53 3.47
CA GLY A 532 -10.13 11.31 2.68
C GLY A 532 -10.20 11.58 1.17
N GLY A 533 -10.49 10.55 0.37
CA GLY A 533 -10.54 10.67 -1.09
C GLY A 533 -9.20 11.10 -1.74
N THR A 534 -9.26 11.55 -2.99
CA THR A 534 -8.11 12.11 -3.73
C THR A 534 -7.90 13.60 -3.44
N LEU A 535 -6.65 14.10 -3.56
CA LEU A 535 -6.33 15.53 -3.49
C LEU A 535 -7.12 16.36 -4.50
N ALA A 536 -7.27 15.83 -5.71
CA ALA A 536 -8.04 16.45 -6.78
C ALA A 536 -9.49 16.74 -6.38
N TRP A 537 -10.15 15.78 -5.74
CA TRP A 537 -11.50 15.94 -5.21
C TRP A 537 -11.57 16.90 -4.01
N ARG A 538 -10.66 16.77 -3.04
CA ARG A 538 -10.66 17.63 -1.83
C ARG A 538 -10.51 19.10 -2.18
N ASN A 539 -9.67 19.40 -3.17
CA ASN A 539 -9.33 20.76 -3.58
C ASN A 539 -10.20 21.30 -4.73
N ASN A 540 -11.19 20.54 -5.22
CA ASN A 540 -11.87 20.83 -6.49
C ASN A 540 -10.89 21.10 -7.65
N ASN A 541 -9.75 20.42 -7.63
CA ASN A 541 -8.61 20.66 -8.49
C ASN A 541 -8.31 19.39 -9.29
N PRO A 542 -9.10 19.08 -10.33
CA PRO A 542 -8.98 17.84 -11.09
C PRO A 542 -7.63 17.68 -11.81
N GLY A 543 -6.82 18.74 -11.87
CA GLY A 543 -5.47 18.70 -12.45
C GLY A 543 -4.35 18.68 -11.42
N ASN A 544 -4.63 18.71 -10.12
CA ASN A 544 -3.62 18.93 -9.08
C ASN A 544 -2.69 20.11 -9.43
N ILE A 545 -3.24 21.22 -9.91
CA ILE A 545 -2.48 22.45 -10.19
C ILE A 545 -1.93 23.00 -8.86
N ARG A 546 -0.62 23.26 -8.78
CA ARG A 546 -0.01 23.91 -7.62
C ARG A 546 -0.40 25.39 -7.53
N MET A 547 -0.53 25.90 -6.31
CA MET A 547 -0.80 27.32 -6.11
C MET A 547 0.31 28.16 -6.74
N SER A 548 -0.08 29.14 -7.56
CA SER A 548 0.79 30.06 -8.28
C SER A 548 -0.03 31.29 -8.69
N ASP A 549 0.62 32.34 -9.20
CA ASP A 549 -0.11 33.51 -9.72
C ASP A 549 -1.01 33.15 -10.90
N TRP A 550 -0.61 32.15 -11.68
CA TRP A 550 -1.46 31.56 -12.72
C TRP A 550 -2.74 30.96 -12.11
N ALA A 551 -2.64 30.18 -11.03
CA ALA A 551 -3.80 29.53 -10.41
C ALA A 551 -4.78 30.57 -9.83
N LYS A 552 -4.26 31.63 -9.19
CA LYS A 552 -5.07 32.74 -8.68
C LYS A 552 -5.83 33.45 -9.81
N ALA A 553 -5.14 33.77 -10.91
CA ALA A 553 -5.74 34.40 -12.08
C ALA A 553 -6.83 33.54 -12.74
N ASN A 554 -6.84 32.23 -12.46
CA ASN A 554 -7.81 31.27 -12.99
C ASN A 554 -8.78 30.75 -11.91
N GLY A 555 -9.02 31.54 -10.86
CA GLY A 555 -10.10 31.31 -9.91
C GLY A 555 -9.75 30.42 -8.72
N ALA A 556 -8.46 30.19 -8.42
CA ALA A 556 -8.07 29.55 -7.17
C ALA A 556 -8.40 30.45 -5.96
N ILE A 557 -9.06 29.87 -4.96
CA ILE A 557 -9.57 30.58 -3.78
C ILE A 557 -8.72 30.35 -2.52
N GLY A 558 -7.81 29.37 -2.54
CA GLY A 558 -6.99 29.04 -1.37
C GLY A 558 -5.91 28.01 -1.65
N VAL A 559 -5.09 27.73 -0.64
CA VAL A 559 -4.02 26.73 -0.70
C VAL A 559 -4.39 25.52 0.13
N GLY A 560 -4.48 24.38 -0.56
CA GLY A 560 -4.79 23.07 0.01
C GLY A 560 -3.52 22.32 0.42
N PRO A 561 -3.69 21.07 0.89
CA PRO A 561 -2.58 20.24 1.35
C PRO A 561 -1.46 20.16 0.32
N SER A 562 -0.20 20.13 0.77
CA SER A 562 1.00 20.04 -0.09
C SER A 562 1.18 21.18 -1.10
N GLY A 563 0.51 22.32 -0.90
CA GLY A 563 0.68 23.52 -1.73
C GLY A 563 -0.16 23.54 -3.01
N PHE A 564 -1.14 22.64 -3.14
CA PHE A 564 -2.04 22.62 -4.28
C PHE A 564 -3.09 23.73 -4.21
N ALA A 565 -3.53 24.23 -5.36
CA ALA A 565 -4.59 25.23 -5.41
C ALA A 565 -5.94 24.60 -5.01
N ILE A 566 -6.75 25.33 -4.26
CA ILE A 566 -8.16 25.04 -4.00
C ILE A 566 -8.98 25.88 -4.98
N PHE A 567 -9.88 25.25 -5.71
CA PHE A 567 -10.85 25.94 -6.56
C PHE A 567 -12.25 25.92 -5.92
N PRO A 568 -13.11 26.89 -6.26
CA PRO A 568 -14.48 26.95 -5.74
C PRO A 568 -15.32 25.77 -6.23
N THR A 569 -15.12 25.32 -7.47
CA THR A 569 -15.80 24.13 -8.02
C THR A 569 -14.85 23.32 -8.94
N PRO A 570 -15.13 22.02 -9.14
CA PRO A 570 -14.33 21.17 -10.03
C PRO A 570 -14.28 21.69 -11.46
N GLU A 571 -15.35 22.32 -11.92
CA GLU A 571 -15.49 22.89 -13.27
C GLU A 571 -14.50 24.05 -13.46
N ILE A 572 -14.36 24.90 -12.44
CA ILE A 572 -13.40 26.01 -12.44
C ILE A 572 -11.97 25.44 -12.40
N GLY A 573 -11.71 24.42 -11.59
CA GLY A 573 -10.42 23.72 -11.60
C GLY A 573 -10.09 23.01 -12.91
N LYS A 574 -11.10 22.51 -13.64
CA LYS A 574 -10.91 21.93 -14.99
C LYS A 574 -10.63 23.01 -16.02
N GLN A 575 -11.38 24.11 -15.98
CA GLN A 575 -11.16 25.27 -16.86
C GLN A 575 -9.77 25.86 -16.64
N ALA A 576 -9.27 25.79 -15.42
CA ALA A 576 -7.92 26.21 -15.12
C ALA A 576 -6.88 25.41 -15.95
N ILE A 577 -7.01 24.09 -16.05
CA ILE A 577 -6.11 23.26 -16.88
C ILE A 577 -6.24 23.63 -18.36
N VAL A 578 -7.47 23.86 -18.85
CA VAL A 578 -7.72 24.29 -20.24
C VAL A 578 -6.96 25.58 -20.54
N ASN A 579 -7.08 26.59 -19.68
CA ASN A 579 -6.40 27.87 -19.82
C ASN A 579 -4.88 27.73 -19.67
N LEU A 580 -4.39 26.83 -18.81
CA LEU A 580 -2.96 26.56 -18.67
C LEU A 580 -2.37 26.06 -19.99
N LEU A 581 -3.04 25.08 -20.62
CA LEU A 581 -2.59 24.50 -21.88
C LEU A 581 -2.70 25.49 -23.05
N LYS A 582 -3.68 26.39 -23.04
CA LYS A 582 -3.94 27.36 -24.11
C LYS A 582 -3.09 28.64 -24.00
N GLU A 583 -2.90 29.15 -22.79
CA GLU A 583 -2.38 30.49 -22.53
C GLU A 583 -1.13 30.49 -21.65
N GLY A 584 -0.87 29.42 -20.92
CA GLY A 584 0.26 29.32 -20.01
C GLY A 584 1.59 29.54 -20.72
N LYS A 585 2.41 30.46 -20.19
CA LYS A 585 3.70 30.89 -20.76
C LYS A 585 4.58 29.71 -21.19
N TYR A 586 4.62 28.64 -20.39
CA TYR A 586 5.46 27.45 -20.60
C TYR A 586 4.74 26.29 -21.32
N TYR A 587 3.45 26.44 -21.65
CA TYR A 587 2.62 25.38 -22.22
C TYR A 587 2.12 25.74 -23.62
N ARG A 588 1.66 26.98 -23.85
CA ARG A 588 0.98 27.41 -25.08
C ARG A 588 1.74 27.10 -26.39
N ASN A 589 3.07 27.25 -26.37
CA ASN A 589 3.94 27.06 -27.54
C ASN A 589 4.82 25.81 -27.44
N ASN A 590 4.59 24.97 -26.42
CA ASN A 590 5.37 23.76 -26.20
C ASN A 590 4.86 22.62 -27.08
N THR A 591 5.63 21.54 -27.23
CA THR A 591 5.13 20.29 -27.83
C THR A 591 4.24 19.54 -26.84
N ILE A 592 3.45 18.57 -27.32
CA ILE A 592 2.68 17.67 -26.43
C ILE A 592 3.63 16.98 -25.44
N GLU A 593 4.75 16.46 -25.93
CA GLU A 593 5.80 15.87 -25.10
C GLU A 593 6.33 16.83 -24.03
N GLY A 594 6.70 18.06 -24.43
CA GLY A 594 7.26 19.04 -23.51
C GLY A 594 6.22 19.57 -22.51
N ALA A 595 4.96 19.68 -22.92
CA ALA A 595 3.85 20.06 -22.04
C ALA A 595 3.58 18.98 -20.99
N ILE A 596 3.46 17.71 -21.39
CA ILE A 596 3.23 16.60 -20.46
C ILE A 596 4.44 16.36 -19.56
N SER A 597 5.67 16.42 -20.09
CA SER A 597 6.89 16.29 -19.28
C SER A 597 7.04 17.38 -18.24
N ARG A 598 6.53 18.59 -18.52
CA ARG A 598 6.47 19.66 -17.53
C ARG A 598 5.38 19.43 -16.49
N TYR A 599 4.24 18.91 -16.91
CA TYR A 599 3.09 18.67 -16.05
C TYR A 599 3.33 17.49 -15.09
N ALA A 600 3.93 16.42 -15.59
CA ALA A 600 4.25 15.19 -14.86
C ALA A 600 5.71 14.81 -15.15
N PRO A 601 6.69 15.37 -14.41
CA PRO A 601 8.11 15.12 -14.65
C PRO A 601 8.54 13.66 -14.48
N PRO A 602 9.53 13.16 -15.23
CA PRO A 602 9.99 11.77 -15.17
C PRO A 602 10.53 11.34 -13.80
N SER A 603 11.00 12.29 -12.99
CA SER A 603 11.47 12.04 -11.62
C SER A 603 10.36 11.59 -10.66
N GLU A 604 9.10 11.88 -10.99
CA GLU A 604 7.95 11.61 -10.12
C GLU A 604 6.90 10.72 -10.80
N ASN A 605 6.94 10.58 -12.13
CA ASN A 605 5.92 9.93 -12.92
C ASN A 605 6.51 9.13 -14.08
N ASN A 606 5.77 8.13 -14.57
CA ASN A 606 6.08 7.52 -15.86
C ASN A 606 5.61 8.43 -17.01
N THR A 607 6.37 9.50 -17.25
CA THR A 607 6.08 10.52 -18.26
C THR A 607 6.01 9.93 -19.66
N ALA A 608 6.86 8.97 -20.00
CA ALA A 608 6.87 8.33 -21.31
C ALA A 608 5.54 7.60 -21.58
N ALA A 609 5.04 6.81 -20.63
CA ALA A 609 3.73 6.17 -20.75
C ALA A 609 2.59 7.20 -20.81
N TYR A 610 2.73 8.34 -20.14
CA TYR A 610 1.73 9.41 -20.18
C TYR A 610 1.71 10.11 -21.55
N ILE A 611 2.86 10.44 -22.11
CA ILE A 611 2.97 10.98 -23.47
C ILE A 611 2.33 10.01 -24.46
N SER A 612 2.70 8.72 -24.41
CA SER A 612 2.12 7.69 -25.27
C SER A 612 0.60 7.58 -25.13
N PHE A 613 0.07 7.66 -23.91
CA PHE A 613 -1.37 7.65 -23.66
C PHE A 613 -2.08 8.84 -24.33
N VAL A 614 -1.50 10.05 -24.23
CA VAL A 614 -2.06 11.27 -24.82
C VAL A 614 -1.96 11.24 -26.34
N THR A 615 -0.82 10.85 -26.90
CA THR A 615 -0.62 10.79 -28.36
C THR A 615 -1.49 9.73 -29.02
N ASN A 616 -1.66 8.56 -28.39
CA ASN A 616 -2.52 7.50 -28.90
C ASN A 616 -4.00 7.90 -28.92
N LYS A 617 -4.46 8.66 -27.92
CA LYS A 617 -5.82 9.20 -27.89
C LYS A 617 -6.08 10.30 -28.91
N LEU A 618 -5.05 11.10 -29.21
CA LEU A 618 -5.16 12.21 -30.15
C LEU A 618 -4.93 11.80 -31.61
N GLY A 619 -4.22 10.69 -31.84
CA GLY A 619 -3.73 10.33 -33.17
C GLY A 619 -2.71 11.32 -33.72
N LEU A 620 -2.00 12.04 -32.84
CA LEU A 620 -1.04 13.10 -33.20
C LEU A 620 0.35 12.77 -32.65
N PRO A 621 1.44 13.14 -33.36
CA PRO A 621 2.79 12.92 -32.88
C PRO A 621 3.11 13.78 -31.65
N ALA A 622 3.96 13.26 -30.76
CA ALA A 622 4.35 13.93 -29.51
C ALA A 622 5.02 15.31 -29.73
N SER A 623 5.62 15.51 -30.91
CA SER A 623 6.25 16.76 -31.34
C SER A 623 5.25 17.85 -31.77
N THR A 624 3.95 17.55 -31.86
CA THR A 624 2.92 18.54 -32.22
C THR A 624 2.88 19.67 -31.21
N LYS A 625 2.78 20.92 -31.66
CA LYS A 625 2.72 22.09 -30.76
C LYS A 625 1.33 22.25 -30.14
N MET A 626 1.26 22.62 -28.87
CA MET A 626 0.01 22.90 -28.16
C MET A 626 -0.80 24.03 -28.81
N SER A 627 -0.13 25.00 -29.44
CA SER A 627 -0.74 26.12 -30.16
C SER A 627 -1.48 25.70 -31.43
N SER A 628 -1.14 24.56 -32.03
CA SER A 628 -1.79 24.06 -33.24
C SER A 628 -2.97 23.12 -32.95
N LEU A 629 -3.22 22.79 -31.67
CA LEU A 629 -4.33 21.93 -31.29
C LEU A 629 -5.66 22.70 -31.35
N THR A 630 -6.73 22.00 -31.70
CA THR A 630 -8.10 22.51 -31.55
C THR A 630 -8.54 22.48 -30.09
N ASP A 631 -9.61 23.19 -29.74
CA ASP A 631 -10.16 23.15 -28.37
C ASP A 631 -10.62 21.72 -27.99
N ASN A 632 -11.17 20.96 -28.93
CA ASN A 632 -11.55 19.56 -28.71
C ASN A 632 -10.34 18.66 -28.44
N GLN A 633 -9.24 18.84 -29.18
CA GLN A 633 -8.00 18.11 -28.93
C GLN A 633 -7.38 18.49 -27.57
N ARG A 634 -7.42 19.76 -27.19
CA ARG A 634 -7.01 20.19 -25.83
C ARG A 634 -7.89 19.55 -24.76
N ALA A 635 -9.20 19.44 -24.98
CA ALA A 635 -10.11 18.78 -24.03
C ALA A 635 -9.74 17.31 -23.80
N VAL A 636 -9.31 16.58 -24.83
CA VAL A 636 -8.82 15.20 -24.69
C VAL A 636 -7.57 15.12 -23.80
N ILE A 637 -6.66 16.10 -23.90
CA ILE A 637 -5.48 16.19 -23.01
C ILE A 637 -5.91 16.46 -21.58
N VAL A 638 -6.85 17.39 -21.37
CA VAL A 638 -7.39 17.70 -20.05
C VAL A 638 -8.06 16.46 -19.44
N ASP A 639 -8.86 15.71 -20.20
CA ASP A 639 -9.49 14.48 -19.72
C ASP A 639 -8.46 13.37 -19.41
N ALA A 640 -7.34 13.35 -20.12
CA ALA A 640 -6.22 12.47 -19.79
C ALA A 640 -5.57 12.87 -18.45
N ILE A 641 -5.38 14.16 -18.22
CA ILE A 641 -4.89 14.72 -16.94
C ILE A 641 -5.82 14.35 -15.81
N THR A 642 -7.10 14.68 -15.91
CA THR A 642 -8.07 14.41 -14.83
C THR A 642 -8.19 12.92 -14.51
N LYS A 643 -8.11 12.05 -15.52
CA LYS A 643 -8.12 10.60 -15.32
C LYS A 643 -6.86 10.09 -14.62
N LYS A 644 -5.70 10.70 -14.88
CA LYS A 644 -4.43 10.33 -14.24
C LYS A 644 -4.33 10.83 -12.80
N GLU A 645 -4.76 12.06 -12.54
CA GLU A 645 -4.82 12.60 -11.18
C GLU A 645 -5.86 11.88 -10.30
N GLY A 646 -6.90 11.32 -10.95
CA GLY A 646 -7.94 10.54 -10.31
C GLY A 646 -8.96 11.41 -9.58
N TRP A 647 -10.15 10.84 -9.40
CA TRP A 647 -11.24 11.50 -8.67
C TRP A 647 -11.95 10.46 -7.81
N LYS A 648 -11.51 10.35 -6.55
CA LYS A 648 -12.16 9.52 -5.54
C LYS A 648 -12.71 10.43 -4.46
N GLU A 649 -14.02 10.35 -4.27
CA GLU A 649 -14.69 11.11 -3.22
C GLU A 649 -14.36 10.52 -1.85
N GLY A 650 -14.24 11.41 -0.87
CA GLY A 650 -14.12 11.09 0.53
C GLY A 650 -15.33 11.60 1.30
N THR A 651 -15.10 11.99 2.54
CA THR A 651 -16.14 12.51 3.42
C THR A 651 -16.22 14.03 3.30
N THR A 652 -17.44 14.55 3.09
CA THR A 652 -17.72 15.99 3.15
C THR A 652 -18.56 16.28 4.39
N THR A 653 -18.09 17.18 5.25
CA THR A 653 -18.77 17.57 6.49
C THR A 653 -19.00 19.07 6.50
N ASN A 654 -20.24 19.51 6.78
CA ASN A 654 -20.52 20.93 7.01
C ASN A 654 -19.99 21.33 8.39
N ILE A 655 -19.28 22.46 8.47
CA ILE A 655 -18.61 22.92 9.70
C ILE A 655 -19.04 24.34 10.11
N ASN A 656 -20.22 24.77 9.65
CA ASN A 656 -20.81 26.09 9.97
C ASN A 656 -20.95 26.34 11.46
#